data_AF-A0AA43QFW7-F1
#
_entry.id   AF-A0AA43QFW7-F1
#
_cell.length_a   1.000
_cell.length_b   1.000
_cell.length_c   1.000
_cell.angle_alpha   90.00
_cell.angle_beta   90.00
_cell.angle_gamma   90.00
#
_symmetry.space_group_name_H-M   'P 1'
#
loop_
_entity.id
_entity.type
_entity.pdbx_description
1 polymer ?
#
loop_
_entity_poly.entity_id
_entity_poly.type
_entity_poly.pdbx_seq_one_letter_code
_entity_poly.pdbx_strand_id
1 'polypeptide(L)'
;MEVDYSVEKPLNREPLVTELVREFITEHDGYDRNHGPIPRILPQGHVVHVDGEVSEPLALTIDQLRSNFRQYEIVSALQCAGNRRHTMRELLKEVDGIDWGDAAVMNCAWKGPRLKDIIEKAGIEGDLGDRHVAFSCFQTKVQGADWYGGSIELSRAMKTEADIILALDMNGSPLSMPHGFPVRMIVPGVSGCRSVKWLDRITVQSEESRNLYQRYDYKRLPPEAVDANMAKKYWDITPALQDMPINSVIAVPATGDTVYLSPSGLARVCGYALPQADQGPVIKVEVSGDDGSSWTEARITRGGEQESKWAWSLWEASIPLISGKPRRLLSRATDKGGNIQNATPVWNLRGVGLVMHSRGERDTPASSIIDNEDSDGSIDKLPGPSPSKRLSNLTHRTKAKAKAIFPGSEGNEGKKAQDEKDQAADHLEHDPAFNPSHIVKRKHDRPSNITDKALGGLQSIGRSIAHPKDSIKSKATRTTAGQLSKAERPYLSHKSDCDFLEAHDNLRRAESTSSSRRQSSDEQDDPTVLHQTGKIQEMTAHRESLRVAWTTARHVRRVRVVPKRHLDFPRDEYFQVENKQGTTPRYDWLSWLGYNLVYYTQDFSAQYIDDFDELPFDIDSSRHYIERLIMASAPWQTWAMDVRAVYRWENPKTTAKWLVLYLSLWYTQHVMAFVLAALFFCWPIASIHPKYRYLVSPFKWVLWDIPTHAEWSFQYLRREAQMVREERIKLKIDEEHSREVNDATRDGYMGLITKMPSIQVEGLQYEGGEEALTDSEDWQSATSASSVLEEADFRSFRAYFEDARGHIVVFSDGVRFIKSFRKTKVWTVPFIDLTEMRKVKGNRLSKLFASRDQLEITSTDGRKYCVQGMQERDEAFNAIIAFSGLQWQSLQIRQSSDAQG
;
A
#
# COMPACT_ATOMS: atom_id res chain seq x y z
N MET A 1 14.78 0.68 13.22
CA MET A 1 13.32 0.47 13.40
C MET A 1 12.61 1.03 12.17
N GLU A 2 12.06 0.17 11.30
CA GLU A 2 11.09 0.63 10.31
C GLU A 2 9.84 1.09 11.05
N VAL A 3 9.55 2.38 10.99
CA VAL A 3 8.25 2.88 11.45
C VAL A 3 7.31 2.70 10.26
N ASP A 4 6.20 1.97 10.43
CA ASP A 4 5.19 1.78 9.36
C ASP A 4 4.66 3.13 8.80
N TYR A 5 4.86 4.22 9.53
CA TYR A 5 4.37 5.57 9.23
C TYR A 5 5.44 6.64 9.51
N SER A 6 5.55 7.65 8.65
CA SER A 6 6.48 8.78 8.81
C SER A 6 5.74 10.11 9.03
N VAL A 7 6.48 11.21 9.24
CA VAL A 7 5.89 12.56 9.29
C VAL A 7 5.26 12.93 7.94
N GLU A 8 5.90 12.55 6.83
CA GLU A 8 5.43 12.84 5.48
C GLU A 8 4.22 11.98 5.11
N LYS A 9 4.21 10.72 5.57
CA LYS A 9 3.14 9.74 5.29
C LYS A 9 2.56 9.16 6.58
N PRO A 10 1.82 9.96 7.36
CA PRO A 10 1.21 9.47 8.59
C PRO A 10 -0.03 8.62 8.27
N LEU A 11 -0.35 7.67 9.16
CA LEU A 11 -1.54 6.83 9.02
C LEU A 11 -2.81 7.68 9.01
N ASN A 12 -3.53 7.68 7.89
CA ASN A 12 -4.88 8.24 7.81
C ASN A 12 -5.76 7.29 7.00
N ARG A 13 -6.85 6.80 7.61
CA ARG A 13 -7.82 5.89 6.99
C ARG A 13 -9.19 5.99 7.65
N GLU A 14 -10.22 5.65 6.92
CA GLU A 14 -11.59 5.51 7.40
C GLU A 14 -12.14 4.13 6.99
N PRO A 15 -13.05 3.54 7.77
CA PRO A 15 -13.75 2.33 7.35
C PRO A 15 -14.70 2.61 6.19
N LEU A 16 -15.22 1.55 5.56
CA LEU A 16 -16.34 1.71 4.65
C LEU A 16 -17.55 2.23 5.44
N VAL A 17 -18.25 3.25 4.93
CA VAL A 17 -19.42 3.82 5.61
C VAL A 17 -20.52 2.78 5.88
N THR A 18 -20.64 1.77 5.02
CA THR A 18 -21.57 0.64 5.16
C THR A 18 -21.18 -0.32 6.29
N GLU A 19 -19.90 -0.41 6.64
CA GLU A 19 -19.41 -1.18 7.78
C GLU A 19 -19.50 -0.36 9.07
N LEU A 20 -19.19 0.94 9.00
CA LEU A 20 -19.25 1.88 10.11
C LEU A 20 -20.62 1.91 10.78
N VAL A 21 -21.72 1.88 10.01
CA VAL A 21 -23.09 1.97 10.54
C VAL A 21 -23.70 0.64 10.99
N ARG A 22 -22.94 -0.46 10.96
CA ARG A 22 -23.46 -1.79 11.39
C ARG A 22 -23.69 -1.85 12.89
N GLU A 23 -22.86 -1.16 13.65
CA GLU A 23 -22.83 -1.20 15.10
C GLU A 23 -22.88 0.20 15.67
N PHE A 24 -23.53 0.36 16.82
CA PHE A 24 -23.65 1.67 17.46
C PHE A 24 -22.36 2.10 18.15
N ILE A 25 -21.62 1.15 18.72
CA ILE A 25 -20.26 1.35 19.21
C ILE A 25 -19.33 0.83 18.11
N THR A 26 -18.34 1.61 17.71
CA THR A 26 -17.38 1.22 16.68
C THR A 26 -16.36 0.24 17.28
N GLU A 27 -16.51 -1.06 17.05
CA GLU A 27 -15.68 -2.11 17.67
C GLU A 27 -14.36 -2.40 16.91
N HIS A 28 -14.35 -2.29 15.58
CA HIS A 28 -13.18 -2.57 14.72
C HIS A 28 -12.99 -1.49 13.64
N ASP A 29 -11.72 -1.18 13.30
CA ASP A 29 -11.35 -0.25 12.21
C ASP A 29 -11.99 1.15 12.26
N GLY A 30 -12.11 1.73 13.47
CA GLY A 30 -12.43 3.15 13.60
C GLY A 30 -11.44 4.04 12.84
N TYR A 31 -11.89 5.23 12.42
CA TYR A 31 -11.04 6.10 11.59
C TYR A 31 -9.74 6.49 12.34
N ASP A 32 -8.64 6.47 11.61
CA ASP A 32 -7.34 6.93 12.07
C ASP A 32 -7.06 8.28 11.43
N ARG A 33 -6.85 9.31 12.25
CA ARG A 33 -6.28 10.58 11.79
C ARG A 33 -4.99 10.85 12.56
N ASN A 34 -3.87 10.84 11.86
CA ASN A 34 -2.54 11.12 12.41
C ASN A 34 -1.84 12.19 11.57
N HIS A 35 -1.17 13.12 12.23
CA HIS A 35 -0.34 14.15 11.57
C HIS A 35 1.14 13.78 11.56
N GLY A 36 1.52 12.66 12.16
CA GLY A 36 2.89 12.18 12.24
C GLY A 36 2.95 10.70 12.58
N PRO A 37 4.15 10.17 12.88
CA PRO A 37 4.34 8.80 13.33
C PRO A 37 3.56 8.53 14.63
N ILE A 38 3.08 7.30 14.77
CA ILE A 38 2.45 6.83 16.00
C ILE A 38 3.55 6.52 17.02
N PRO A 39 3.67 7.28 18.13
CA PRO A 39 4.70 7.05 19.13
C PRO A 39 4.45 5.74 19.88
N ARG A 40 5.53 5.02 20.22
CA ARG A 40 5.46 3.82 21.07
C ARG A 40 5.75 4.19 22.51
N ILE A 41 4.70 4.46 23.26
CA ILE A 41 4.78 4.96 24.64
C ILE A 41 4.45 3.82 25.61
N LEU A 42 5.33 3.59 26.58
CA LEU A 42 5.06 2.70 27.72
C LEU A 42 4.32 3.48 28.82
N PRO A 43 3.23 2.93 29.41
CA PRO A 43 2.45 3.65 30.43
C PRO A 43 3.26 4.05 31.66
N GLN A 44 4.21 3.22 32.08
CA GLN A 44 4.95 3.39 33.34
C GLN A 44 5.86 4.63 33.33
N GLY A 45 6.27 5.09 32.14
CA GLY A 45 7.10 6.28 31.98
C GLY A 45 6.34 7.53 31.52
N HIS A 46 5.05 7.41 31.22
CA HIS A 46 4.26 8.51 30.67
C HIS A 46 3.67 9.38 31.77
N VAL A 47 3.94 10.67 31.72
CA VAL A 47 3.48 11.67 32.69
C VAL A 47 2.71 12.76 31.95
N VAL A 48 1.54 13.12 32.48
CA VAL A 48 0.77 14.28 32.03
C VAL A 48 1.07 15.45 32.95
N HIS A 49 1.71 16.47 32.42
CA HIS A 49 2.01 17.70 33.14
C HIS A 49 0.82 18.65 33.06
N VAL A 50 0.45 19.26 34.19
CA VAL A 50 -0.56 20.33 34.27
C VAL A 50 0.13 21.59 34.78
N ASP A 51 0.16 22.64 33.98
CA ASP A 51 0.90 23.87 34.29
C ASP A 51 0.26 25.13 33.68
N GLY A 52 1.03 26.22 33.64
CA GLY A 52 0.59 27.53 33.17
C GLY A 52 0.08 28.40 34.33
N GLU A 53 -1.05 29.06 34.12
CA GLU A 53 -1.70 29.96 35.08
C GLU A 53 -2.44 29.19 36.20
N VAL A 54 -1.81 28.17 36.78
CA VAL A 54 -2.31 27.32 37.88
C VAL A 54 -1.53 27.58 39.16
N SER A 55 -2.14 27.41 40.34
CA SER A 55 -1.43 27.62 41.61
C SER A 55 -0.64 26.40 42.06
N GLU A 56 -1.08 25.20 41.68
CA GLU A 56 -0.43 23.92 42.01
C GLU A 56 -0.16 23.12 40.72
N PRO A 57 1.02 23.32 40.07
CA PRO A 57 1.39 22.52 38.92
C PRO A 57 1.45 21.02 39.27
N LEU A 58 0.92 20.17 38.40
CA LEU A 58 0.84 18.73 38.60
C LEU A 58 1.71 17.97 37.59
N ALA A 59 2.23 16.82 38.01
CA ALA A 59 2.86 15.83 37.14
C ALA A 59 2.23 14.47 37.46
N LEU A 60 1.28 14.05 36.63
CA LEU A 60 0.41 12.91 36.91
C LEU A 60 0.83 11.71 36.06
N THR A 61 1.23 10.61 36.70
CA THR A 61 1.45 9.34 36.00
C THR A 61 0.12 8.73 35.56
N ILE A 62 0.15 7.79 34.62
CA ILE A 62 -1.05 7.06 34.18
C ILE A 62 -1.75 6.35 35.35
N ASP A 63 -0.97 5.76 36.27
CA ASP A 63 -1.52 5.12 37.47
C ASP A 63 -2.20 6.12 38.40
N GLN A 64 -1.63 7.33 38.55
CA GLN A 64 -2.24 8.40 39.33
C GLN A 64 -3.52 8.93 38.67
N LEU A 65 -3.55 9.08 37.34
CA LEU A 65 -4.79 9.43 36.62
C LEU A 65 -5.88 8.38 36.84
N ARG A 66 -5.53 7.10 36.93
CA ARG A 66 -6.47 6.00 37.13
C ARG A 66 -6.95 5.87 38.59
N SER A 67 -6.07 6.12 39.56
CA SER A 67 -6.32 5.84 40.99
C SER A 67 -6.66 7.07 41.84
N ASN A 68 -6.10 8.25 41.54
CA ASN A 68 -6.31 9.46 42.34
C ASN A 68 -7.60 10.20 41.99
N PHE A 69 -8.18 9.92 40.82
CA PHE A 69 -9.36 10.61 40.30
C PHE A 69 -10.50 9.63 40.02
N ARG A 70 -11.73 10.10 40.19
CA ARG A 70 -12.92 9.32 39.83
C ARG A 70 -12.95 9.10 38.32
N GLN A 71 -13.19 7.84 37.92
CA GLN A 71 -13.31 7.47 36.51
C GLN A 71 -14.77 7.63 36.05
N TYR A 72 -14.96 8.24 34.88
CA TYR A 72 -16.24 8.42 34.23
C TYR A 72 -16.22 7.75 32.88
N GLU A 73 -17.34 7.15 32.48
CA GLU A 73 -17.51 6.55 31.16
C GLU A 73 -18.59 7.33 30.41
N ILE A 74 -18.29 7.72 29.18
CA ILE A 74 -19.19 8.49 28.32
C ILE A 74 -19.21 7.87 26.92
N VAL A 75 -20.41 7.72 26.35
CA VAL A 75 -20.54 7.38 24.93
C VAL A 75 -20.54 8.69 24.15
N SER A 76 -19.58 8.87 23.26
CA SER A 76 -19.46 10.09 22.44
C SER A 76 -18.94 9.75 21.05
N ALA A 77 -19.54 10.40 20.05
CA ALA A 77 -18.98 10.43 18.73
C ALA A 77 -17.74 11.34 18.69
N LEU A 78 -16.68 10.87 18.03
CA LEU A 78 -15.51 11.65 17.69
C LEU A 78 -15.52 11.88 16.18
N GLN A 79 -15.72 13.11 15.74
CA GLN A 79 -15.84 13.47 14.32
C GLN A 79 -14.64 14.30 13.87
N CYS A 80 -14.04 13.95 12.74
CA CYS A 80 -13.03 14.78 12.11
C CYS A 80 -13.65 16.05 11.52
N ALA A 81 -13.00 17.20 11.66
CA ALA A 81 -13.39 18.44 10.98
C ALA A 81 -13.54 18.26 9.45
N GLY A 82 -12.73 17.38 8.86
CA GLY A 82 -12.74 17.09 7.43
C GLY A 82 -13.71 16.00 7.00
N ASN A 83 -14.58 15.49 7.88
CA ASN A 83 -15.57 14.48 7.49
C ASN A 83 -16.42 15.01 6.32
N ARG A 84 -16.60 14.20 5.28
CA ARG A 84 -17.27 14.55 4.02
C ARG A 84 -16.55 15.62 3.17
N ARG A 85 -15.23 15.79 3.33
CA ARG A 85 -14.43 16.71 2.50
C ARG A 85 -14.58 16.39 1.00
N HIS A 86 -14.60 15.10 0.65
CA HIS A 86 -14.81 14.62 -0.71
C HIS A 86 -16.07 15.24 -1.33
N THR A 87 -17.19 15.25 -0.59
CA THR A 87 -18.45 15.83 -1.06
C THR A 87 -18.31 17.32 -1.37
N MET A 88 -17.59 18.09 -0.54
CA MET A 88 -17.38 19.51 -0.78
C MET A 88 -16.53 19.74 -2.04
N ARG A 89 -15.49 18.93 -2.24
CA ARG A 89 -14.62 19.01 -3.40
C ARG A 89 -15.39 18.78 -4.69
N GLU A 90 -16.13 17.68 -4.76
CA GLU A 90 -16.84 17.24 -5.97
C GLU A 90 -18.01 18.17 -6.32
N LEU A 91 -18.78 18.63 -5.33
CA LEU A 91 -19.99 19.41 -5.59
C LEU A 91 -19.73 20.89 -5.83
N LEU A 92 -18.66 21.44 -5.25
CA LEU A 92 -18.42 22.89 -5.26
C LEU A 92 -17.15 23.23 -6.01
N LYS A 93 -16.00 22.93 -5.41
CA LYS A 93 -14.68 23.34 -5.90
C LYS A 93 -13.59 22.59 -5.14
N GLU A 94 -12.43 22.43 -5.78
CA GLU A 94 -11.19 21.92 -5.17
C GLU A 94 -10.90 22.47 -3.77
N VAL A 95 -10.40 21.59 -2.89
CA VAL A 95 -10.10 21.88 -1.48
C VAL A 95 -8.73 21.31 -1.09
N ASP A 96 -8.15 21.86 -0.03
CA ASP A 96 -6.86 21.43 0.50
C ASP A 96 -7.02 20.57 1.77
N GLY A 97 -6.62 19.31 1.68
CA GLY A 97 -6.63 18.35 2.78
C GLY A 97 -6.81 16.90 2.32
N ILE A 98 -6.81 15.98 3.29
CA ILE A 98 -7.05 14.54 3.05
C ILE A 98 -8.47 14.34 2.53
N ASP A 99 -8.61 13.61 1.43
CA ASP A 99 -9.91 13.37 0.78
C ASP A 99 -10.79 12.36 1.55
N TRP A 100 -11.32 12.77 2.70
CA TRP A 100 -12.24 11.97 3.49
C TRP A 100 -13.60 11.84 2.81
N GLY A 101 -14.09 10.62 2.71
CA GLY A 101 -15.48 10.29 2.44
C GLY A 101 -16.37 10.57 3.65
N ASP A 102 -17.43 9.78 3.78
CA ASP A 102 -18.47 10.00 4.79
C ASP A 102 -18.22 9.26 6.13
N ALA A 103 -17.02 8.67 6.34
CA ALA A 103 -16.73 7.78 7.45
C ALA A 103 -15.57 8.26 8.36
N ALA A 104 -15.16 9.53 8.28
CA ALA A 104 -14.19 10.12 9.19
C ALA A 104 -14.81 10.50 10.55
N VAL A 105 -15.50 9.53 11.16
CA VAL A 105 -16.18 9.60 12.45
C VAL A 105 -16.22 8.21 13.10
N MET A 106 -16.22 8.15 14.42
CA MET A 106 -16.48 6.92 15.18
C MET A 106 -17.28 7.22 16.44
N ASN A 107 -18.09 6.28 16.93
CA ASN A 107 -18.85 6.43 18.17
C ASN A 107 -18.40 5.37 19.17
N CYS A 108 -17.86 5.81 20.31
CA CYS A 108 -17.18 4.91 21.24
C CYS A 108 -17.55 5.23 22.67
N ALA A 109 -17.40 4.24 23.55
CA ALA A 109 -17.44 4.43 24.99
C ALA A 109 -16.02 4.83 25.46
N TRP A 110 -15.86 6.05 25.95
CA TRP A 110 -14.60 6.59 26.42
C TRP A 110 -14.61 6.63 27.94
N LYS A 111 -13.51 6.20 28.57
CA LYS A 111 -13.43 6.17 30.04
C LYS A 111 -12.15 6.77 30.58
N GLY A 112 -12.27 7.62 31.58
CA GLY A 112 -11.16 8.29 32.24
C GLY A 112 -11.59 9.37 33.24
N PRO A 113 -10.64 10.04 33.92
CA PRO A 113 -10.96 11.15 34.80
C PRO A 113 -11.44 12.40 34.03
N ARG A 114 -12.30 13.20 34.67
CA ARG A 114 -12.75 14.49 34.11
C ARG A 114 -11.61 15.50 34.11
N LEU A 115 -11.53 16.28 33.03
CA LEU A 115 -10.57 17.38 32.92
C LEU A 115 -10.79 18.42 34.02
N LYS A 116 -12.06 18.73 34.32
CA LYS A 116 -12.46 19.62 35.41
C LYS A 116 -11.79 19.23 36.73
N ASP A 117 -11.96 17.98 37.17
CA ASP A 117 -11.44 17.49 38.45
C ASP A 117 -9.90 17.63 38.53
N ILE A 118 -9.20 17.50 37.40
CA ILE A 118 -7.74 17.68 37.31
C ILE A 118 -7.35 19.17 37.36
N ILE A 119 -8.08 20.03 36.67
CA ILE A 119 -7.83 21.48 36.66
C ILE A 119 -8.13 22.09 38.04
N GLU A 120 -9.23 21.69 38.69
CA GLU A 120 -9.55 22.05 40.08
C GLU A 120 -8.45 21.59 41.02
N LYS A 121 -7.93 20.36 40.83
CA LYS A 121 -6.80 19.85 41.62
C LYS A 121 -5.50 20.64 41.42
N ALA A 122 -5.33 21.29 40.28
CA ALA A 122 -4.22 22.22 40.03
C ALA A 122 -4.44 23.62 40.63
N GLY A 123 -5.55 23.82 41.34
CA GLY A 123 -5.87 25.03 42.09
C GLY A 123 -6.50 26.16 41.26
N ILE A 124 -7.18 25.82 40.16
CA ILE A 124 -8.07 26.76 39.46
C ILE A 124 -9.45 26.74 40.13
N GLU A 125 -9.76 27.82 40.83
CA GLU A 125 -11.08 28.08 41.42
C GLU A 125 -11.47 29.55 41.16
N GLY A 126 -12.78 29.86 41.15
CA GLY A 126 -13.28 31.23 41.04
C GLY A 126 -13.47 31.75 39.62
N ASP A 127 -13.11 33.03 39.38
CA ASP A 127 -13.30 33.70 38.09
C ASP A 127 -12.38 33.11 37.01
N LEU A 128 -12.98 32.54 35.98
CA LEU A 128 -12.27 31.86 34.90
C LEU A 128 -11.71 32.83 33.86
N GLY A 129 -12.27 34.05 33.75
CA GLY A 129 -11.98 35.01 32.70
C GLY A 129 -12.09 34.43 31.28
N ASP A 130 -11.54 35.16 30.31
CA ASP A 130 -11.42 34.71 28.90
C ASP A 130 -10.15 33.84 28.70
N ARG A 131 -9.91 32.89 29.61
CA ARG A 131 -8.77 31.98 29.55
C ARG A 131 -9.06 30.74 28.71
N HIS A 132 -7.99 30.06 28.34
CA HIS A 132 -8.00 28.80 27.61
C HIS A 132 -7.23 27.71 28.36
N VAL A 133 -7.52 26.47 28.01
CA VAL A 133 -6.71 25.31 28.35
C VAL A 133 -6.18 24.67 27.07
N ALA A 134 -4.85 24.60 26.96
CA ALA A 134 -4.15 24.01 25.84
C ALA A 134 -3.75 22.57 26.15
N PHE A 135 -3.85 21.71 25.15
CA PHE A 135 -3.48 20.29 25.20
C PHE A 135 -2.39 20.05 24.16
N SER A 136 -1.33 19.36 24.57
CA SER A 136 -0.16 19.14 23.71
C SER A 136 0.35 17.70 23.79
N CYS A 137 1.02 17.31 22.71
CA CYS A 137 1.81 16.09 22.61
C CYS A 137 3.14 16.44 21.95
N PHE A 138 4.21 16.39 22.73
CA PHE A 138 5.60 16.60 22.31
C PHE A 138 6.33 15.29 21.99
N GLN A 139 5.67 14.13 22.16
CA GLN A 139 6.26 12.80 21.97
C GLN A 139 6.64 12.48 20.52
N THR A 140 6.08 13.19 19.54
CA THR A 140 6.31 12.92 18.11
C THR A 140 6.19 14.18 17.28
N LYS A 141 7.01 14.27 16.23
CA LYS A 141 6.91 15.34 15.22
C LYS A 141 5.71 15.13 14.32
N VAL A 142 5.21 16.22 13.76
CA VAL A 142 4.02 16.21 12.91
C VAL A 142 4.22 17.09 11.66
N GLN A 143 3.29 16.98 10.72
CA GLN A 143 3.34 17.70 9.45
C GLN A 143 3.34 19.22 9.68
N GLY A 144 4.48 19.86 9.45
CA GLY A 144 4.62 21.32 9.55
C GLY A 144 4.82 21.87 10.97
N ALA A 145 4.95 21.01 11.99
CA ALA A 145 5.26 21.45 13.36
C ALA A 145 6.01 20.36 14.14
N ASP A 146 6.77 20.75 15.16
CA ASP A 146 7.52 19.78 15.99
C ASP A 146 6.63 18.99 16.96
N TRP A 147 5.40 19.43 17.19
CA TRP A 147 4.46 18.83 18.14
C TRP A 147 3.00 19.12 17.77
N TYR A 148 2.08 18.28 18.23
CA TYR A 148 0.65 18.44 17.99
C TYR A 148 -0.06 19.05 19.20
N GLY A 149 -0.98 19.98 18.97
CA GLY A 149 -1.84 20.46 20.05
C GLY A 149 -2.94 21.40 19.59
N GLY A 150 -3.71 21.87 20.57
CA GLY A 150 -4.82 22.80 20.39
C GLY A 150 -5.32 23.27 21.74
N SER A 151 -6.38 24.07 21.77
CA SER A 151 -6.98 24.54 23.01
C SER A 151 -8.49 24.66 22.90
N ILE A 152 -9.13 24.65 24.07
CA ILE A 152 -10.55 25.01 24.25
C ILE A 152 -10.66 26.12 25.29
N GLU A 153 -11.84 26.73 25.40
CA GLU A 153 -12.12 27.73 26.43
C GLU A 153 -12.05 27.09 27.83
N LEU A 154 -11.42 27.77 28.79
CA LEU A 154 -11.36 27.28 30.18
C LEU A 154 -12.77 27.17 30.78
N SER A 155 -13.65 28.12 30.45
CA SER A 155 -15.06 28.09 30.84
C SER A 155 -15.79 26.84 30.39
N ARG A 156 -15.44 26.27 29.23
CA ARG A 156 -15.95 24.98 28.74
C ARG A 156 -15.35 23.83 29.53
N ALA A 157 -14.04 23.84 29.76
CA ALA A 157 -13.32 22.80 30.49
C ALA A 157 -13.83 22.61 31.94
N MET A 158 -14.30 23.69 32.56
CA MET A 158 -14.80 23.69 33.95
C MET A 158 -16.29 23.31 34.09
N LYS A 159 -17.02 23.13 32.98
CA LYS A 159 -18.42 22.68 32.99
C LYS A 159 -18.50 21.17 33.19
N THR A 160 -19.24 20.75 34.21
CA THR A 160 -19.44 19.32 34.50
C THR A 160 -20.25 18.64 33.40
N GLU A 161 -21.24 19.33 32.85
CA GLU A 161 -22.13 18.91 31.78
C GLU A 161 -21.50 18.89 30.39
N ALA A 162 -20.24 19.34 30.25
CA ALA A 162 -19.45 19.22 29.03
C ALA A 162 -18.76 17.85 28.90
N ASP A 163 -18.71 17.06 29.99
CA ASP A 163 -18.20 15.68 30.01
C ASP A 163 -16.81 15.51 29.37
N ILE A 164 -15.93 16.50 29.54
CA ILE A 164 -14.57 16.44 28.99
C ILE A 164 -13.71 15.55 29.88
N ILE A 165 -13.09 14.53 29.28
CA ILE A 165 -12.28 13.54 30.00
C ILE A 165 -10.90 13.34 29.39
N LEU A 166 -9.96 12.90 30.21
CA LEU A 166 -8.71 12.28 29.77
C LEU A 166 -8.96 10.78 29.66
N ALA A 167 -9.36 10.31 28.48
CA ALA A 167 -9.64 8.90 28.28
C ALA A 167 -8.36 8.05 28.41
N LEU A 168 -8.48 6.94 29.14
CA LEU A 168 -7.48 5.88 29.30
C LEU A 168 -7.95 4.59 28.61
N ASP A 169 -9.27 4.37 28.62
CA ASP A 169 -9.90 3.20 28.02
C ASP A 169 -10.90 3.64 26.91
N MET A 170 -11.03 2.81 25.89
CA MET A 170 -11.95 2.94 24.77
C MET A 170 -12.66 1.59 24.58
N ASN A 171 -13.99 1.60 24.59
CA ASN A 171 -14.84 0.42 24.46
C ASN A 171 -14.50 -0.69 25.49
N GLY A 172 -14.25 -0.30 26.74
CA GLY A 172 -13.96 -1.24 27.84
C GLY A 172 -12.55 -1.83 27.84
N SER A 173 -11.70 -1.48 26.88
CA SER A 173 -10.28 -1.89 26.82
C SER A 173 -9.36 -0.67 26.87
N PRO A 174 -8.08 -0.80 27.27
CA PRO A 174 -7.13 0.29 27.14
C PRO A 174 -7.08 0.84 25.71
N LEU A 175 -6.81 2.13 25.57
CA LEU A 175 -6.66 2.77 24.25
C LEU A 175 -5.72 1.98 23.34
N SER A 176 -6.02 1.96 22.05
CA SER A 176 -5.08 1.49 21.05
C SER A 176 -3.98 2.52 20.82
N MET A 177 -2.83 2.06 20.32
CA MET A 177 -1.71 2.93 19.98
C MET A 177 -2.09 4.02 18.96
N PRO A 178 -2.77 3.73 17.83
CA PRO A 178 -3.25 4.76 16.91
C PRO A 178 -4.28 5.73 17.53
N HIS A 179 -5.04 5.29 18.53
CA HIS A 179 -6.08 6.10 19.18
C HIS A 179 -5.60 6.88 20.40
N GLY A 180 -4.31 6.80 20.76
CA GLY A 180 -3.70 7.69 21.75
C GLY A 180 -3.25 7.03 23.05
N PHE A 181 -3.04 5.71 23.07
CA PHE A 181 -2.47 5.03 24.22
C PHE A 181 -1.17 5.69 24.73
N PRO A 182 -1.00 5.96 26.03
CA PRO A 182 -1.85 5.51 27.14
C PRO A 182 -2.98 6.47 27.53
N VAL A 183 -2.99 7.71 27.04
CA VAL A 183 -3.97 8.74 27.41
C VAL A 183 -4.24 9.73 26.28
N ARG A 184 -5.51 10.09 26.11
CA ARG A 184 -5.93 11.13 25.18
C ARG A 184 -6.98 12.06 25.79
N MET A 185 -7.11 13.25 25.24
CA MET A 185 -8.31 14.06 25.45
C MET A 185 -9.48 13.51 24.66
N ILE A 186 -10.67 13.57 25.26
CA ILE A 186 -11.97 13.49 24.60
C ILE A 186 -12.77 14.72 24.98
N VAL A 187 -13.10 15.53 23.98
CA VAL A 187 -13.91 16.74 24.12
C VAL A 187 -15.23 16.53 23.34
N PRO A 188 -16.30 16.08 24.00
CA PRO A 188 -17.58 15.78 23.33
C PRO A 188 -18.17 17.00 22.60
N GLY A 189 -18.80 16.77 21.45
CA GLY A 189 -19.42 17.82 20.62
C GLY A 189 -18.45 18.75 19.88
N VAL A 190 -17.15 18.66 20.18
CA VAL A 190 -16.09 19.46 19.57
C VAL A 190 -15.36 18.66 18.49
N SER A 191 -14.80 19.36 17.51
CA SER A 191 -13.99 18.76 16.45
C SER A 191 -12.90 17.86 17.03
N GLY A 192 -12.75 16.66 16.47
CA GLY A 192 -11.79 15.67 16.92
C GLY A 192 -10.33 16.14 16.89
N CYS A 193 -10.01 17.25 16.19
CA CYS A 193 -8.69 17.86 16.25
C CYS A 193 -8.32 18.41 17.64
N ARG A 194 -9.31 18.72 18.50
CA ARG A 194 -9.08 19.19 19.89
C ARG A 194 -8.93 18.05 20.90
N SER A 195 -9.34 16.85 20.53
CA SER A 195 -9.16 15.60 21.29
C SER A 195 -7.74 15.04 21.09
N VAL A 196 -6.74 15.78 21.58
CA VAL A 196 -5.30 15.48 21.46
C VAL A 196 -4.97 14.06 21.97
N LYS A 197 -4.23 13.30 21.16
CA LYS A 197 -3.77 11.95 21.46
C LYS A 197 -2.36 11.96 22.05
N TRP A 198 -2.02 10.92 22.80
CA TRP A 198 -0.71 10.78 23.46
C TRP A 198 -0.39 12.02 24.30
N LEU A 199 -1.40 12.47 25.05
CA LEU A 199 -1.38 13.75 25.76
C LEU A 199 -0.27 13.72 26.81
N ASP A 200 0.67 14.67 26.78
CA ASP A 200 1.72 14.80 27.79
C ASP A 200 1.67 16.13 28.55
N ARG A 201 0.91 17.12 28.05
CA ARG A 201 0.82 18.43 28.69
C ARG A 201 -0.54 19.09 28.56
N ILE A 202 -1.00 19.67 29.66
CA ILE A 202 -2.19 20.51 29.81
C ILE A 202 -1.72 21.85 30.38
N THR A 203 -1.96 22.95 29.67
CA THR A 203 -1.49 24.28 30.07
C THR A 203 -2.67 25.24 30.14
N VAL A 204 -2.95 25.79 31.33
CA VAL A 204 -3.91 26.89 31.49
C VAL A 204 -3.24 28.20 31.11
N GLN A 205 -3.87 29.00 30.26
CA GLN A 205 -3.24 30.20 29.69
C GLN A 205 -4.28 31.24 29.29
N SER A 206 -3.85 32.49 29.16
CA SER A 206 -4.68 33.64 28.82
C SER A 206 -5.13 33.72 27.35
N GLU A 207 -4.47 33.02 26.43
CA GLU A 207 -4.79 33.05 25.00
C GLU A 207 -5.01 31.64 24.43
N GLU A 208 -5.62 31.54 23.24
CA GLU A 208 -5.65 30.29 22.48
C GLU A 208 -4.24 29.71 22.23
N SER A 209 -4.16 28.40 22.07
CA SER A 209 -2.91 27.71 21.72
C SER A 209 -2.27 28.31 20.46
N ARG A 210 -0.97 28.56 20.53
CA ARG A 210 -0.17 29.04 19.40
C ARG A 210 0.23 27.92 18.43
N ASN A 211 -0.20 26.69 18.68
CA ASN A 211 0.10 25.56 17.80
C ASN A 211 -0.42 25.82 16.37
N LEU A 212 0.34 25.34 15.38
CA LEU A 212 0.00 25.44 13.96
C LEU A 212 -1.45 25.03 13.66
N TYR A 213 -1.93 23.91 14.24
CA TYR A 213 -3.27 23.37 13.99
C TYR A 213 -4.40 24.12 14.71
N GLN A 214 -4.08 25.00 15.66
CA GLN A 214 -5.06 25.92 16.25
C GLN A 214 -5.14 27.22 15.43
N ARG A 215 -3.98 27.76 15.04
CA ARG A 215 -3.86 29.09 14.42
C ARG A 215 -4.11 29.09 12.91
N TYR A 216 -3.56 28.10 12.21
CA TYR A 216 -3.45 28.08 10.74
C TYR A 216 -4.06 26.82 10.10
N ASP A 217 -4.82 26.03 10.85
CA ASP A 217 -5.64 24.93 10.32
C ASP A 217 -6.96 24.83 11.09
N TYR A 218 -7.85 23.94 10.66
CA TYR A 218 -9.15 23.68 11.29
C TYR A 218 -9.95 24.96 11.54
N LYS A 219 -10.02 25.83 10.54
CA LYS A 219 -10.87 27.04 10.50
C LYS A 219 -11.73 27.00 9.25
N ARG A 220 -13.01 27.37 9.39
CA ARG A 220 -13.92 27.57 8.24
C ARG A 220 -13.64 28.94 7.64
N LEU A 221 -12.58 29.01 6.83
CA LEU A 221 -12.23 30.23 6.11
C LEU A 221 -13.38 30.65 5.18
N PRO A 222 -13.55 31.97 4.94
CA PRO A 222 -14.63 32.44 4.09
C PRO A 222 -14.36 32.05 2.61
N PRO A 223 -15.41 31.92 1.76
CA PRO A 223 -15.28 31.39 0.41
C PRO A 223 -14.34 32.20 -0.51
N GLU A 224 -14.06 33.46 -0.18
CA GLU A 224 -13.12 34.32 -0.91
C GLU A 224 -11.66 33.92 -0.68
N ALA A 225 -11.35 33.10 0.34
CA ALA A 225 -10.03 32.57 0.63
C ALA A 225 -9.67 31.42 -0.34
N VAL A 226 -9.59 31.69 -1.63
CA VAL A 226 -9.55 30.62 -2.65
C VAL A 226 -8.22 29.86 -2.77
N ASP A 227 -7.14 30.36 -2.16
CA ASP A 227 -5.81 29.77 -2.18
C ASP A 227 -5.02 30.11 -0.90
N ALA A 228 -3.83 29.51 -0.76
CA ALA A 228 -2.96 29.69 0.41
C ALA A 228 -2.48 31.14 0.62
N ASN A 229 -2.36 31.95 -0.44
CA ASN A 229 -1.96 33.36 -0.30
C ASN A 229 -3.12 34.21 0.19
N MET A 230 -4.32 34.02 -0.37
CA MET A 230 -5.52 34.72 0.10
C MET A 230 -5.94 34.27 1.50
N ALA A 231 -5.66 33.02 1.88
CA ALA A 231 -5.95 32.52 3.23
C ALA A 231 -5.18 33.28 4.33
N LYS A 232 -3.98 33.82 4.02
CA LYS A 232 -3.13 34.54 4.99
C LYS A 232 -3.86 35.67 5.73
N LYS A 233 -4.71 36.42 5.04
CA LYS A 233 -5.49 37.52 5.64
C LYS A 233 -6.64 37.06 6.55
N TYR A 234 -7.04 35.79 6.46
CA TYR A 234 -8.22 35.29 7.16
C TYR A 234 -7.88 34.43 8.39
N TRP A 235 -6.66 33.88 8.49
CA TRP A 235 -6.29 32.97 9.58
C TRP A 235 -6.45 33.58 10.98
N ASP A 236 -6.03 34.83 11.18
CA ASP A 236 -6.07 35.48 12.50
C ASP A 236 -7.47 36.00 12.89
N ILE A 237 -8.34 36.28 11.91
CA ILE A 237 -9.69 36.83 12.15
C ILE A 237 -10.80 35.77 12.12
N THR A 238 -10.51 34.58 11.57
CA THR A 238 -11.46 33.47 11.58
C THR A 238 -11.29 32.69 12.89
N PRO A 239 -12.37 32.37 13.62
CA PRO A 239 -12.25 31.57 14.84
C PRO A 239 -11.82 30.13 14.53
N ALA A 240 -11.12 29.51 15.49
CA ALA A 240 -10.83 28.08 15.46
C ALA A 240 -12.14 27.27 15.44
N LEU A 241 -12.21 26.23 14.61
CA LEU A 241 -13.35 25.31 14.66
C LEU A 241 -13.29 24.55 15.99
N GLN A 242 -14.27 24.83 16.84
CA GLN A 242 -14.54 24.12 18.08
C GLN A 242 -15.74 23.21 17.83
N ASP A 243 -16.94 23.75 17.98
CA ASP A 243 -18.20 23.01 17.89
C ASP A 243 -18.43 22.39 16.49
N MET A 244 -18.73 21.09 16.48
CA MET A 244 -19.11 20.41 15.26
C MET A 244 -20.57 20.72 14.91
N PRO A 245 -20.88 20.99 13.63
CA PRO A 245 -22.24 21.24 13.20
C PRO A 245 -23.04 19.93 13.11
N ILE A 246 -24.37 20.07 13.15
CA ILE A 246 -25.29 18.94 12.89
C ILE A 246 -25.00 18.30 11.52
N ASN A 247 -25.05 16.97 11.47
CA ASN A 247 -24.74 16.23 10.26
C ASN A 247 -25.57 14.93 10.14
N SER A 248 -25.76 14.47 8.91
CA SER A 248 -26.36 13.18 8.59
C SER A 248 -25.70 12.62 7.34
N VAL A 249 -25.63 11.29 7.25
CA VAL A 249 -25.04 10.57 6.12
C VAL A 249 -25.91 9.38 5.77
N ILE A 250 -26.16 9.19 4.47
CA ILE A 250 -26.70 7.95 3.93
C ILE A 250 -25.53 6.98 3.70
N ALA A 251 -25.55 5.83 4.37
CA ALA A 251 -24.53 4.81 4.23
C ALA A 251 -24.97 3.70 3.26
N VAL A 252 -26.25 3.32 3.33
CA VAL A 252 -26.86 2.29 2.48
C VAL A 252 -28.11 2.89 1.85
N PRO A 253 -28.30 2.80 0.53
CA PRO A 253 -27.35 2.27 -0.47
C PRO A 253 -26.12 3.16 -0.62
N ALA A 254 -25.00 2.59 -1.09
CA ALA A 254 -23.81 3.36 -1.42
C ALA A 254 -23.97 4.07 -2.77
N THR A 255 -23.18 5.12 -2.99
CA THR A 255 -23.26 5.93 -4.20
C THR A 255 -22.91 5.14 -5.47
N GLY A 256 -23.92 4.97 -6.33
CA GLY A 256 -23.83 4.20 -7.59
C GLY A 256 -24.36 2.77 -7.49
N ASP A 257 -24.88 2.37 -6.33
CA ASP A 257 -25.50 1.05 -6.16
C ASP A 257 -26.79 0.90 -6.97
N THR A 258 -27.04 -0.33 -7.43
CA THR A 258 -28.35 -0.72 -7.96
C THR A 258 -29.23 -1.17 -6.81
N VAL A 259 -30.26 -0.38 -6.50
CA VAL A 259 -31.22 -0.68 -5.43
C VAL A 259 -32.33 -1.59 -5.95
N TYR A 260 -32.54 -2.72 -5.28
CA TYR A 260 -33.68 -3.59 -5.52
C TYR A 260 -34.85 -3.18 -4.62
N LEU A 261 -35.98 -2.87 -5.25
CA LEU A 261 -37.19 -2.52 -4.52
C LEU A 261 -37.87 -3.76 -3.98
N SER A 262 -38.46 -3.65 -2.79
CA SER A 262 -39.39 -4.64 -2.27
C SER A 262 -40.62 -4.80 -3.20
N PRO A 263 -41.42 -5.88 -3.08
CA PRO A 263 -42.64 -6.05 -3.88
C PRO A 263 -43.64 -4.89 -3.77
N SER A 264 -43.60 -4.13 -2.68
CA SER A 264 -44.39 -2.91 -2.46
C SER A 264 -43.77 -1.63 -3.01
N GLY A 265 -42.62 -1.70 -3.70
CA GLY A 265 -41.94 -0.55 -4.29
C GLY A 265 -41.10 0.28 -3.31
N LEU A 266 -40.82 -0.24 -2.11
CA LEU A 266 -40.03 0.47 -1.10
C LEU A 266 -38.55 0.08 -1.19
N ALA A 267 -37.67 1.07 -1.02
CA ALA A 267 -36.23 0.91 -0.85
C ALA A 267 -35.83 1.18 0.60
N ARG A 268 -34.97 0.32 1.14
CA ARG A 268 -34.37 0.50 2.47
C ARG A 268 -33.17 1.44 2.37
N VAL A 269 -33.14 2.44 3.23
CA VAL A 269 -32.06 3.42 3.35
C VAL A 269 -31.61 3.47 4.80
N CYS A 270 -30.31 3.43 5.06
CA CYS A 270 -29.74 3.46 6.41
C CYS A 270 -28.56 4.42 6.48
N GLY A 271 -28.27 4.91 7.68
CA GLY A 271 -27.18 5.84 7.89
C GLY A 271 -26.96 6.23 9.34
N TYR A 272 -26.14 7.27 9.54
CA TYR A 272 -25.92 7.88 10.86
C TYR A 272 -26.28 9.37 10.84
N ALA A 273 -26.51 9.93 12.01
CA ALA A 273 -26.70 11.36 12.26
C ALA A 273 -25.94 11.78 13.52
N LEU A 274 -25.46 13.03 13.54
CA LEU A 274 -24.68 13.63 14.62
C LEU A 274 -25.35 14.93 15.05
N PRO A 275 -25.48 15.21 16.36
CA PRO A 275 -26.02 16.47 16.84
C PRO A 275 -25.01 17.62 16.67
N GLN A 276 -25.48 18.86 16.75
CA GLN A 276 -24.60 20.01 16.81
C GLN A 276 -24.06 20.20 18.24
N ALA A 277 -22.74 20.30 18.41
CA ALA A 277 -22.12 20.68 19.67
C ALA A 277 -22.70 19.93 20.89
N ASP A 278 -23.21 20.67 21.87
CA ASP A 278 -23.90 20.22 23.08
C ASP A 278 -25.44 20.22 22.98
N GLN A 279 -25.98 20.44 21.77
CA GLN A 279 -27.42 20.55 21.48
C GLN A 279 -28.10 19.21 21.21
N GLY A 280 -27.35 18.11 21.36
CA GLY A 280 -27.86 16.77 21.18
C GLY A 280 -28.88 16.35 22.25
N PRO A 281 -29.47 15.15 22.08
CA PRO A 281 -29.22 14.19 20.99
C PRO A 281 -29.96 14.56 19.69
N VAL A 282 -29.74 13.78 18.63
CA VAL A 282 -30.57 13.84 17.40
C VAL A 282 -31.96 13.29 17.69
N ILE A 283 -33.00 14.08 17.44
CA ILE A 283 -34.39 13.69 17.74
C ILE A 283 -35.17 13.25 16.49
N LYS A 284 -34.71 13.65 15.30
CA LYS A 284 -35.39 13.35 14.04
C LYS A 284 -34.40 13.22 12.90
N VAL A 285 -34.65 12.27 12.00
CA VAL A 285 -33.95 12.16 10.70
C VAL A 285 -35.01 11.99 9.62
N GLU A 286 -34.88 12.74 8.54
CA GLU A 286 -35.78 12.68 7.39
C GLU A 286 -34.99 12.31 6.13
N VAL A 287 -35.61 11.50 5.27
CA VAL A 287 -35.03 11.01 4.02
C VAL A 287 -35.95 11.34 2.85
N SER A 288 -35.38 11.83 1.76
CA SER A 288 -36.10 12.12 0.51
C SER A 288 -35.55 11.27 -0.63
N GLY A 289 -36.46 10.77 -1.49
CA GLY A 289 -36.13 10.07 -2.74
C GLY A 289 -36.43 10.88 -4.00
N ASP A 290 -36.79 12.15 -3.84
CA ASP A 290 -37.30 13.07 -4.87
C ASP A 290 -36.66 14.46 -4.79
N ASP A 291 -35.36 14.49 -4.50
CA ASP A 291 -34.52 15.71 -4.43
C ASP A 291 -35.04 16.77 -3.43
N GLY A 292 -35.67 16.30 -2.35
CA GLY A 292 -36.13 17.14 -1.24
C GLY A 292 -37.56 17.66 -1.37
N SER A 293 -38.32 17.21 -2.39
CA SER A 293 -39.72 17.62 -2.60
C SER A 293 -40.66 17.02 -1.55
N SER A 294 -40.42 15.77 -1.16
CA SER A 294 -41.11 15.10 -0.06
C SER A 294 -40.11 14.39 0.87
N TRP A 295 -40.48 14.29 2.14
CA TRP A 295 -39.64 13.76 3.19
C TRP A 295 -40.37 12.64 3.92
N THR A 296 -39.68 11.52 4.10
CA THR A 296 -40.12 10.38 4.91
C THR A 296 -39.30 10.39 6.19
N GLU A 297 -39.96 10.39 7.34
CA GLU A 297 -39.27 10.29 8.62
C GLU A 297 -38.64 8.90 8.79
N ALA A 298 -37.36 8.88 9.13
CA ALA A 298 -36.61 7.66 9.40
C ALA A 298 -36.79 7.25 10.86
N ARG A 299 -36.81 5.94 11.10
CA ARG A 299 -36.75 5.37 12.44
C ARG A 299 -35.31 5.43 12.94
N ILE A 300 -35.07 6.11 14.06
CA ILE A 300 -33.81 6.01 14.81
C ILE A 300 -33.78 4.63 15.47
N THR A 301 -32.84 3.78 15.06
CA THR A 301 -32.73 2.39 15.54
C THR A 301 -31.95 2.31 16.84
N ARG A 302 -30.94 3.16 17.00
CA ARG A 302 -30.15 3.34 18.23
C ARG A 302 -29.57 4.75 18.29
N GLY A 303 -29.41 5.29 19.49
CA GLY A 303 -29.10 6.71 19.69
C GLY A 303 -30.35 7.49 20.10
N GLY A 304 -30.38 8.78 19.77
CA GLY A 304 -31.46 9.68 20.15
C GLY A 304 -31.56 9.89 21.66
N GLU A 305 -32.78 10.11 22.16
CA GLU A 305 -33.05 10.44 23.57
C GLU A 305 -32.71 9.32 24.57
N GLN A 306 -32.47 8.10 24.09
CA GLN A 306 -32.19 6.93 24.91
C GLN A 306 -30.71 6.77 25.25
N GLU A 307 -29.83 7.51 24.58
CA GLU A 307 -28.38 7.40 24.70
C GLU A 307 -27.77 8.75 25.10
N SER A 308 -26.45 8.78 25.28
CA SER A 308 -25.71 10.02 25.55
C SER A 308 -26.02 11.10 24.49
N LYS A 309 -26.21 12.35 24.93
CA LYS A 309 -26.41 13.51 24.04
C LYS A 309 -25.25 13.75 23.07
N TRP A 310 -24.09 13.16 23.35
CA TRP A 310 -22.87 13.23 22.55
C TRP A 310 -22.73 12.12 21.52
N ALA A 311 -23.56 11.09 21.61
CA ALA A 311 -23.50 9.95 20.70
C ALA A 311 -24.14 10.29 19.35
N TRP A 312 -23.68 9.58 18.31
CA TRP A 312 -24.41 9.58 17.04
C TRP A 312 -25.77 8.88 17.17
N SER A 313 -26.57 8.93 16.12
CA SER A 313 -27.81 8.17 16.01
C SER A 313 -27.82 7.38 14.71
N LEU A 314 -28.01 6.08 14.81
CA LEU A 314 -28.21 5.21 13.66
C LEU A 314 -29.69 5.24 13.28
N TRP A 315 -29.97 5.31 11.99
CA TRP A 315 -31.33 5.45 11.49
C TRP A 315 -31.56 4.59 10.26
N GLU A 316 -32.83 4.25 10.04
CA GLU A 316 -33.29 3.55 8.84
C GLU A 316 -34.65 4.08 8.37
N ALA A 317 -34.83 4.12 7.05
CA ALA A 317 -36.08 4.50 6.41
C ALA A 317 -36.43 3.49 5.31
N SER A 318 -37.72 3.29 5.09
CA SER A 318 -38.24 2.60 3.91
C SER A 318 -38.96 3.62 3.04
N ILE A 319 -38.31 4.07 1.97
CA ILE A 319 -38.83 5.14 1.11
C ILE A 319 -39.43 4.56 -0.17
N PRO A 320 -40.55 5.09 -0.67
CA PRO A 320 -41.10 4.70 -1.96
C PRO A 320 -40.21 5.20 -3.10
N LEU A 321 -39.80 4.32 -4.00
CA LEU A 321 -39.04 4.67 -5.21
C LEU A 321 -39.70 4.07 -6.46
N ILE A 322 -39.49 4.73 -7.61
CA ILE A 322 -39.99 4.24 -8.90
C ILE A 322 -38.84 3.58 -9.66
N SER A 323 -39.03 2.33 -10.07
CA SER A 323 -38.04 1.55 -10.82
C SER A 323 -37.68 2.19 -12.18
N GLY A 324 -36.43 2.01 -12.62
CA GLY A 324 -35.98 2.34 -13.97
C GLY A 324 -35.47 3.77 -14.19
N LYS A 325 -35.40 4.62 -13.16
CA LYS A 325 -34.77 5.95 -13.23
C LYS A 325 -33.69 6.09 -12.16
N PRO A 326 -32.54 6.73 -12.46
CA PRO A 326 -31.60 7.14 -11.42
C PRO A 326 -32.31 8.12 -10.47
N ARG A 327 -31.97 8.02 -9.19
CA ARG A 327 -32.60 8.82 -8.13
C ARG A 327 -31.53 9.31 -7.17
N ARG A 328 -31.65 10.59 -6.81
CA ARG A 328 -30.89 11.20 -5.75
C ARG A 328 -31.61 11.00 -4.43
N LEU A 329 -30.91 10.42 -3.46
CA LEU A 329 -31.40 10.30 -2.10
C LEU A 329 -30.83 11.43 -1.25
N LEU A 330 -31.68 12.08 -0.46
CA LEU A 330 -31.26 13.11 0.50
C LEU A 330 -31.54 12.67 1.93
N SER A 331 -30.69 13.06 2.87
CA SER A 331 -31.03 12.98 4.31
C SER A 331 -30.73 14.28 5.05
N ARG A 332 -31.53 14.56 6.08
CA ARG A 332 -31.31 15.66 7.03
C ARG A 332 -31.65 15.22 8.45
N ALA A 333 -30.91 15.71 9.43
CA ALA A 333 -31.18 15.50 10.85
C ALA A 333 -31.71 16.78 11.52
N THR A 334 -32.43 16.60 12.62
CA THR A 334 -32.80 17.65 13.59
C THR A 334 -32.38 17.19 14.97
N ASP A 335 -31.62 18.02 15.68
CA ASP A 335 -31.25 17.78 17.07
C ASP A 335 -32.23 18.41 18.07
N LYS A 336 -32.05 18.11 19.35
CA LYS A 336 -32.92 18.61 20.43
C LYS A 336 -32.89 20.13 20.56
N GLY A 337 -31.78 20.77 20.20
CA GLY A 337 -31.66 22.23 20.10
C GLY A 337 -32.39 22.84 18.90
N GLY A 338 -32.96 22.03 18.02
CA GLY A 338 -33.69 22.48 16.83
C GLY A 338 -32.80 22.84 15.65
N ASN A 339 -31.50 22.51 15.70
CA ASN A 339 -30.60 22.72 14.57
C ASN A 339 -30.94 21.75 13.44
N ILE A 340 -30.80 22.20 12.19
CA ILE A 340 -31.05 21.41 10.98
C ILE A 340 -29.94 21.69 9.97
N GLN A 341 -29.53 20.68 9.20
CA GLN A 341 -28.58 20.86 8.10
C GLN A 341 -29.12 21.83 7.04
N ASN A 342 -28.23 22.66 6.49
CA ASN A 342 -28.57 23.51 5.36
C ASN A 342 -28.87 22.70 4.09
N ALA A 343 -29.72 23.21 3.20
CA ALA A 343 -29.96 22.58 1.91
C ALA A 343 -28.74 22.70 0.98
N THR A 344 -28.03 23.83 1.04
CA THR A 344 -26.85 24.13 0.22
C THR A 344 -25.60 24.28 1.08
N PRO A 345 -24.50 23.60 0.72
CA PRO A 345 -23.23 23.76 1.43
C PRO A 345 -22.57 25.11 1.13
N VAL A 346 -21.73 25.58 2.04
CA VAL A 346 -20.82 26.71 1.82
C VAL A 346 -19.41 26.16 1.64
N TRP A 347 -18.76 26.51 0.54
CA TRP A 347 -17.39 26.10 0.26
C TRP A 347 -16.40 26.82 1.18
N ASN A 348 -15.35 26.13 1.62
CA ASN A 348 -14.18 26.73 2.25
C ASN A 348 -12.90 25.99 1.82
N LEU A 349 -11.78 26.70 1.79
CA LEU A 349 -10.50 26.19 1.28
C LEU A 349 -10.07 24.85 1.87
N ARG A 350 -10.27 24.66 3.18
CA ARG A 350 -9.82 23.45 3.90
C ARG A 350 -10.81 22.29 3.84
N GLY A 351 -11.97 22.51 3.22
CA GLY A 351 -13.02 21.50 3.13
C GLY A 351 -13.51 21.00 4.49
N VAL A 352 -13.58 21.87 5.50
CA VAL A 352 -13.93 21.49 6.88
C VAL A 352 -15.34 21.92 7.28
N GLY A 353 -15.94 21.18 8.20
CA GLY A 353 -17.22 21.51 8.83
C GLY A 353 -18.38 21.60 7.83
N LEU A 354 -18.44 20.66 6.88
CA LEU A 354 -19.50 20.60 5.88
C LEU A 354 -20.87 20.45 6.55
N VAL A 355 -21.78 21.38 6.24
CA VAL A 355 -23.18 21.35 6.66
C VAL A 355 -24.05 21.36 5.43
N MET A 356 -24.51 20.18 5.02
CA MET A 356 -25.53 20.05 3.98
C MET A 356 -26.31 18.75 4.14
N HIS A 357 -27.52 18.70 3.58
CA HIS A 357 -28.23 17.44 3.36
C HIS A 357 -27.27 16.40 2.73
N SER A 358 -27.27 15.17 3.24
CA SER A 358 -26.51 14.09 2.61
C SER A 358 -27.06 13.82 1.21
N ARG A 359 -26.21 13.40 0.26
CA ARG A 359 -26.61 12.99 -1.09
C ARG A 359 -26.10 11.59 -1.38
N GLY A 360 -26.95 10.70 -1.86
CA GLY A 360 -26.57 9.34 -2.31
C GLY A 360 -26.07 9.25 -3.76
N GLU A 361 -25.66 10.35 -4.39
CA GLU A 361 -25.32 10.40 -5.83
C GLU A 361 -23.96 11.07 -6.09
N ARG A 362 -23.21 10.56 -7.08
CA ARG A 362 -21.99 11.18 -7.66
C ARG A 362 -22.45 11.96 -8.89
N ASP A 363 -22.49 13.29 -8.81
CA ASP A 363 -22.79 14.13 -9.97
C ASP A 363 -21.57 14.13 -10.90
N THR A 364 -21.68 13.49 -12.06
CA THR A 364 -20.82 13.82 -13.20
C THR A 364 -21.23 15.20 -13.74
N PRO A 365 -20.31 16.11 -14.14
CA PRO A 365 -20.70 17.45 -14.51
C PRO A 365 -21.56 17.45 -15.78
N ALA A 366 -22.74 18.06 -15.68
CA ALA A 366 -23.54 18.45 -16.83
C ALA A 366 -22.85 19.60 -17.58
N SER A 367 -22.54 19.41 -18.85
CA SER A 367 -22.30 20.51 -19.77
C SER A 367 -23.10 20.31 -21.07
N SER A 368 -23.96 21.30 -21.30
CA SER A 368 -24.65 21.69 -22.54
C SER A 368 -25.52 20.65 -23.26
N ILE A 369 -26.83 20.74 -23.07
CA ILE A 369 -27.79 20.45 -24.14
C ILE A 369 -28.67 21.70 -24.28
N ILE A 370 -28.53 22.33 -25.45
CA ILE A 370 -29.43 23.35 -25.98
C ILE A 370 -30.66 22.64 -26.54
N ASP A 371 -31.78 23.34 -26.39
CA ASP A 371 -33.15 23.01 -26.78
C ASP A 371 -33.33 22.32 -28.14
N ASN A 372 -34.39 21.50 -28.22
CA ASN A 372 -35.44 21.74 -29.21
C ASN A 372 -36.75 21.09 -28.76
N GLU A 373 -37.76 21.94 -28.67
CA GLU A 373 -39.18 21.61 -28.64
C GLU A 373 -39.57 20.87 -29.93
N ASP A 374 -40.43 19.86 -29.82
CA ASP A 374 -41.78 19.96 -30.41
C ASP A 374 -42.66 18.76 -30.01
N SER A 375 -43.90 19.13 -29.71
CA SER A 375 -45.05 18.38 -29.23
C SER A 375 -45.58 17.31 -30.20
N ASP A 376 -46.12 16.20 -29.69
CA ASP A 376 -47.59 15.99 -29.65
C ASP A 376 -47.96 14.77 -28.78
N GLY A 377 -49.09 14.85 -28.10
CA GLY A 377 -49.55 13.88 -27.11
C GLY A 377 -50.50 12.81 -27.66
N SER A 378 -50.56 11.66 -26.98
CA SER A 378 -51.81 11.06 -26.46
C SER A 378 -51.57 9.64 -25.91
N ILE A 379 -52.34 9.35 -24.89
CA ILE A 379 -52.29 8.23 -23.95
C ILE A 379 -53.30 7.16 -24.38
N ASP A 380 -52.96 5.86 -24.44
CA ASP A 380 -53.51 4.82 -23.52
C ASP A 380 -53.10 3.35 -23.81
N LYS A 381 -53.20 2.60 -22.71
CA LYS A 381 -52.85 1.23 -22.25
C LYS A 381 -53.06 -0.06 -23.09
N LEU A 382 -52.07 -0.98 -22.91
CA LEU A 382 -52.10 -2.47 -22.71
C LEU A 382 -52.62 -3.43 -23.84
N PRO A 383 -52.31 -4.75 -23.82
CA PRO A 383 -51.04 -5.48 -23.62
C PRO A 383 -50.63 -6.25 -24.91
N GLY A 384 -49.33 -6.41 -25.17
CA GLY A 384 -48.84 -7.04 -26.41
C GLY A 384 -48.93 -8.58 -26.44
N PRO A 385 -49.22 -9.21 -27.61
CA PRO A 385 -49.47 -10.64 -27.75
C PRO A 385 -48.20 -11.49 -27.85
N SER A 386 -48.37 -12.81 -27.71
CA SER A 386 -47.29 -13.81 -27.66
C SER A 386 -46.37 -13.82 -28.90
N PRO A 387 -45.12 -14.32 -28.76
CA PRO A 387 -44.05 -14.15 -29.75
C PRO A 387 -44.35 -14.67 -31.16
N SER A 388 -45.30 -15.60 -31.34
CA SER A 388 -45.64 -16.17 -32.66
C SER A 388 -46.48 -15.23 -33.53
N LYS A 389 -47.26 -14.31 -32.94
CA LYS A 389 -48.02 -13.28 -33.70
C LYS A 389 -47.17 -12.07 -34.10
N ARG A 390 -45.97 -11.89 -33.52
CA ARG A 390 -45.03 -10.84 -33.94
C ARG A 390 -44.37 -11.16 -35.28
N LEU A 391 -44.18 -12.43 -35.62
CA LEU A 391 -43.49 -12.84 -36.85
C LEU A 391 -44.37 -12.70 -38.10
N SER A 392 -45.67 -13.06 -38.03
CA SER A 392 -46.60 -12.91 -39.17
C SER A 392 -46.91 -11.44 -39.51
N ASN A 393 -46.93 -10.58 -38.50
CA ASN A 393 -47.11 -9.13 -38.67
C ASN A 393 -45.85 -8.44 -39.21
N LEU A 394 -44.68 -9.04 -39.02
CA LEU A 394 -43.42 -8.60 -39.61
C LEU A 394 -43.37 -8.93 -41.11
N THR A 395 -43.74 -10.15 -41.52
CA THR A 395 -43.80 -10.54 -42.94
C THR A 395 -44.79 -9.68 -43.75
N HIS A 396 -45.94 -9.34 -43.17
CA HIS A 396 -46.94 -8.49 -43.84
C HIS A 396 -46.48 -7.02 -43.97
N ARG A 397 -45.72 -6.51 -42.99
CA ARG A 397 -45.11 -5.17 -43.02
C ARG A 397 -43.92 -5.08 -43.97
N THR A 398 -43.15 -6.15 -44.13
CA THR A 398 -42.04 -6.21 -45.10
C THR A 398 -42.55 -6.30 -46.54
N LYS A 399 -43.64 -7.06 -46.78
CA LYS A 399 -44.33 -7.08 -48.08
C LYS A 399 -44.95 -5.72 -48.45
N ALA A 400 -45.52 -5.01 -47.48
CA ALA A 400 -46.07 -3.67 -47.69
C ALA A 400 -44.99 -2.60 -47.93
N LYS A 401 -43.82 -2.71 -47.29
CA LYS A 401 -42.68 -1.80 -47.50
C LYS A 401 -41.92 -2.07 -48.81
N ALA A 402 -41.82 -3.32 -49.26
CA ALA A 402 -41.24 -3.65 -50.57
C ALA A 402 -42.07 -3.08 -51.75
N LYS A 403 -43.39 -2.94 -51.56
CA LYS A 403 -44.31 -2.34 -52.54
C LYS A 403 -44.20 -0.81 -52.62
N ALA A 404 -43.51 -0.15 -51.69
CA ALA A 404 -43.40 1.31 -51.59
C ALA A 404 -42.08 1.89 -52.12
N ILE A 405 -41.16 1.06 -52.63
CA ILE A 405 -39.80 1.46 -53.05
C ILE A 405 -39.67 1.73 -54.56
N PHE A 406 -40.71 1.48 -55.36
CA PHE A 406 -40.71 1.81 -56.79
C PHE A 406 -41.59 3.05 -57.05
N PRO A 407 -41.02 4.24 -57.36
CA PRO A 407 -41.80 5.39 -57.78
C PRO A 407 -42.29 5.17 -59.22
N GLY A 408 -43.53 5.56 -59.46
CA GLY A 408 -44.37 5.04 -60.54
C GLY A 408 -44.02 5.46 -61.96
N SER A 409 -44.49 4.66 -62.90
CA SER A 409 -45.09 5.13 -64.15
C SER A 409 -46.49 4.53 -64.28
N GLU A 410 -47.48 5.40 -64.40
CA GLU A 410 -48.83 5.05 -64.84
C GLU A 410 -48.77 4.65 -66.32
N GLY A 411 -49.41 3.54 -66.70
CA GLY A 411 -49.51 3.15 -68.11
C GLY A 411 -49.75 1.66 -68.36
N ASN A 412 -51.01 1.25 -68.22
CA ASN A 412 -51.72 0.17 -68.92
C ASN A 412 -50.95 -0.95 -69.69
N GLU A 413 -50.31 -1.90 -69.00
CA GLU A 413 -50.04 -3.26 -69.52
C GLU A 413 -50.14 -4.32 -68.40
N GLY A 414 -51.37 -4.57 -67.93
CA GLY A 414 -51.67 -5.25 -66.67
C GLY A 414 -51.77 -6.78 -66.68
N LYS A 415 -51.15 -7.52 -67.60
CA LYS A 415 -51.21 -9.01 -67.55
C LYS A 415 -49.88 -9.76 -67.73
N LYS A 416 -48.94 -9.25 -68.53
CA LYS A 416 -47.66 -9.94 -68.77
C LYS A 416 -46.63 -9.77 -67.64
N ALA A 417 -46.65 -8.63 -66.95
CA ALA A 417 -45.74 -8.34 -65.83
C ALA A 417 -46.14 -9.00 -64.50
N GLN A 418 -47.33 -9.61 -64.44
CA GLN A 418 -47.82 -10.31 -63.25
C GLN A 418 -47.43 -11.80 -63.29
N ASP A 419 -47.53 -12.44 -64.47
CA ASP A 419 -47.13 -13.84 -64.66
C ASP A 419 -45.61 -14.07 -64.49
N GLU A 420 -44.77 -13.10 -64.87
CA GLU A 420 -43.31 -13.17 -64.64
C GLU A 420 -42.93 -12.98 -63.15
N LYS A 421 -43.77 -12.31 -62.36
CA LYS A 421 -43.56 -12.15 -60.92
C LYS A 421 -44.01 -13.37 -60.12
N ASP A 422 -45.05 -14.05 -60.58
CA ASP A 422 -45.54 -15.27 -59.94
C ASP A 422 -44.66 -16.49 -60.30
N GLN A 423 -44.10 -16.55 -61.51
CA GLN A 423 -43.06 -17.55 -61.85
C GLN A 423 -41.76 -17.35 -61.07
N ALA A 424 -41.35 -16.11 -60.80
CA ALA A 424 -40.17 -15.84 -59.98
C ALA A 424 -40.39 -16.22 -58.49
N ALA A 425 -41.64 -16.20 -58.00
CA ALA A 425 -41.98 -16.60 -56.64
C ALA A 425 -42.02 -18.13 -56.46
N ASP A 426 -42.53 -18.88 -57.45
CA ASP A 426 -42.57 -20.35 -57.42
C ASP A 426 -41.18 -21.00 -57.54
N HIS A 427 -40.26 -20.36 -58.27
CA HIS A 427 -38.85 -20.77 -58.33
C HIS A 427 -38.10 -20.59 -57.01
N LEU A 428 -38.56 -19.70 -56.13
CA LEU A 428 -38.00 -19.44 -54.81
C LEU A 428 -38.47 -20.44 -53.74
N GLU A 429 -39.64 -21.08 -53.92
CA GLU A 429 -40.17 -22.10 -53.00
C GLU A 429 -39.56 -23.50 -53.23
N HIS A 430 -39.11 -23.80 -54.45
CA HIS A 430 -38.55 -25.11 -54.81
C HIS A 430 -37.02 -25.16 -54.78
N ASP A 431 -36.38 -24.05 -54.42
CA ASP A 431 -34.92 -24.02 -54.22
C ASP A 431 -34.57 -24.79 -52.93
N PRO A 432 -33.69 -25.80 -52.99
CA PRO A 432 -33.24 -26.56 -51.82
C PRO A 432 -32.61 -25.68 -50.72
N ALA A 433 -32.28 -24.42 -51.00
CA ALA A 433 -31.83 -23.46 -50.01
C ALA A 433 -32.94 -22.94 -49.06
N PHE A 434 -34.24 -23.12 -49.35
CA PHE A 434 -35.34 -22.46 -48.62
C PHE A 434 -36.50 -23.38 -48.18
N ASN A 435 -36.29 -24.69 -48.02
CA ASN A 435 -37.32 -25.59 -47.46
C ASN A 435 -37.38 -25.52 -45.91
N PRO A 436 -38.52 -25.11 -45.30
CA PRO A 436 -38.65 -24.90 -43.85
C PRO A 436 -38.82 -26.19 -43.03
N SER A 437 -38.97 -27.36 -43.65
CA SER A 437 -39.20 -28.63 -42.94
C SER A 437 -37.94 -29.26 -42.32
N HIS A 438 -36.74 -28.77 -42.66
CA HIS A 438 -35.47 -29.34 -42.18
C HIS A 438 -34.92 -28.72 -40.88
N ILE A 439 -35.53 -27.65 -40.36
CA ILE A 439 -34.97 -26.86 -39.24
C ILE A 439 -35.59 -27.21 -37.86
N VAL A 440 -36.67 -27.99 -37.79
CA VAL A 440 -37.40 -28.25 -36.52
C VAL A 440 -36.97 -29.52 -35.77
N LYS A 441 -36.16 -30.41 -36.36
CA LYS A 441 -35.72 -31.64 -35.67
C LYS A 441 -34.21 -31.72 -35.53
N ARG A 442 -33.66 -31.08 -34.49
CA ARG A 442 -32.53 -31.58 -33.66
C ARG A 442 -32.19 -30.60 -32.52
N LYS A 443 -32.75 -30.86 -31.33
CA LYS A 443 -31.98 -30.84 -30.06
C LYS A 443 -31.14 -32.13 -30.08
N HIS A 444 -29.85 -32.20 -29.78
CA HIS A 444 -29.07 -31.63 -28.69
C HIS A 444 -27.60 -31.41 -29.15
N ASP A 445 -26.91 -30.55 -28.40
CA ASP A 445 -25.45 -30.29 -28.32
C ASP A 445 -24.86 -29.10 -29.12
N ARG A 446 -24.04 -28.32 -28.40
CA ARG A 446 -23.45 -26.98 -28.66
C ARG A 446 -22.29 -27.03 -29.71
N PRO A 447 -21.57 -25.91 -30.02
CA PRO A 447 -21.97 -24.56 -30.46
C PRO A 447 -21.16 -24.05 -31.70
N SER A 448 -21.67 -23.06 -32.46
CA SER A 448 -20.93 -21.99 -33.20
C SER A 448 -21.85 -21.33 -34.28
N ASN A 449 -21.63 -20.17 -34.90
CA ASN A 449 -21.12 -18.84 -34.57
C ASN A 449 -21.26 -18.00 -35.90
N ILE A 450 -21.32 -16.66 -35.81
CA ILE A 450 -20.54 -15.70 -36.67
C ILE A 450 -21.18 -14.77 -37.74
N THR A 451 -22.15 -15.09 -38.59
CA THR A 451 -22.26 -14.25 -39.83
C THR A 451 -23.01 -12.91 -39.74
N ASP A 452 -23.93 -12.69 -38.79
CA ASP A 452 -24.67 -11.41 -38.72
C ASP A 452 -23.95 -10.28 -37.95
N LYS A 453 -22.83 -10.59 -37.27
CA LYS A 453 -22.02 -9.58 -36.57
C LYS A 453 -21.10 -8.77 -37.50
N ALA A 454 -20.85 -9.25 -38.72
CA ALA A 454 -19.88 -8.64 -39.62
C ALA A 454 -20.43 -7.40 -40.37
N LEU A 455 -21.72 -7.39 -40.73
CA LEU A 455 -22.28 -6.30 -41.54
C LEU A 455 -22.53 -5.01 -40.75
N GLY A 456 -22.90 -5.12 -39.47
CA GLY A 456 -23.12 -3.97 -38.58
C GLY A 456 -21.83 -3.23 -38.19
N GLY A 457 -20.67 -3.91 -38.28
CA GLY A 457 -19.37 -3.33 -37.96
C GLY A 457 -18.91 -2.29 -38.98
N LEU A 458 -19.15 -2.52 -40.27
CA LEU A 458 -18.63 -1.68 -41.35
C LEU A 458 -19.35 -0.32 -41.48
N GLN A 459 -20.64 -0.25 -41.16
CA GLN A 459 -21.38 1.03 -41.15
C GLN A 459 -21.01 1.93 -39.95
N SER A 460 -20.47 1.35 -38.87
CA SER A 460 -20.00 2.13 -37.71
C SER A 460 -18.67 2.84 -37.96
N ILE A 461 -17.81 2.26 -38.81
CA ILE A 461 -16.46 2.77 -39.10
C ILE A 461 -16.53 4.03 -39.98
N GLY A 462 -17.39 4.06 -41.00
CA GLY A 462 -17.55 5.22 -41.88
C GLY A 462 -18.08 6.47 -41.17
N ARG A 463 -18.95 6.31 -40.15
CA ARG A 463 -19.44 7.41 -39.32
C ARG A 463 -18.42 7.91 -38.29
N SER A 464 -17.49 7.05 -37.88
CA SER A 464 -16.47 7.36 -36.87
C SER A 464 -15.33 8.24 -37.40
N ILE A 465 -15.08 8.20 -38.72
CA ILE A 465 -14.06 9.01 -39.40
C ILE A 465 -14.55 10.44 -39.64
N ALA A 466 -15.85 10.64 -39.88
CA ALA A 466 -16.43 11.94 -40.18
C ALA A 466 -16.69 12.83 -38.95
N HIS A 467 -16.90 12.25 -37.76
CA HIS A 467 -17.20 12.99 -36.52
C HIS A 467 -16.43 12.42 -35.31
N PRO A 468 -15.14 12.77 -35.13
CA PRO A 468 -14.28 12.18 -34.11
C PRO A 468 -14.59 12.62 -32.67
N LYS A 469 -15.38 13.69 -32.47
CA LYS A 469 -15.80 14.11 -31.12
C LYS A 469 -17.02 13.35 -30.57
N ASP A 470 -17.85 12.74 -31.44
CA ASP A 470 -19.03 11.98 -31.02
C ASP A 470 -18.76 10.49 -30.81
N SER A 471 -17.60 9.98 -31.27
CA SER A 471 -17.20 8.57 -31.13
C SER A 471 -16.71 8.19 -29.72
N ILE A 472 -16.42 9.19 -28.88
CA ILE A 472 -15.89 9.00 -27.52
C ILE A 472 -16.96 8.52 -26.52
N LYS A 473 -18.26 8.62 -26.84
CA LYS A 473 -19.35 8.34 -25.88
C LYS A 473 -20.10 7.00 -26.06
N SER A 474 -19.78 6.15 -27.03
CA SER A 474 -20.57 4.92 -27.26
C SER A 474 -20.09 3.69 -26.47
N LYS A 475 -21.02 2.88 -25.94
CA LYS A 475 -20.73 1.60 -25.25
C LYS A 475 -20.05 0.57 -26.18
N ALA A 476 -20.21 0.73 -27.50
CA ALA A 476 -19.47 -0.03 -28.49
C ALA A 476 -17.97 0.29 -28.41
N THR A 477 -17.56 1.55 -28.23
CA THR A 477 -16.14 1.93 -28.07
C THR A 477 -15.52 1.38 -26.78
N ARG A 478 -16.29 1.00 -25.76
CA ARG A 478 -15.77 0.34 -24.54
C ARG A 478 -15.55 -1.17 -24.75
N THR A 479 -16.41 -1.81 -25.55
CA THR A 479 -16.20 -3.20 -25.98
C THR A 479 -15.12 -3.30 -27.05
N THR A 480 -15.05 -2.32 -27.95
CA THR A 480 -13.95 -2.16 -28.91
C THR A 480 -12.68 -1.71 -28.22
N ALA A 481 -12.69 -0.94 -27.13
CA ALA A 481 -11.50 -0.64 -26.31
C ALA A 481 -11.05 -1.84 -25.47
N GLY A 482 -11.97 -2.71 -25.03
CA GLY A 482 -11.63 -4.00 -24.42
C GLY A 482 -11.21 -5.08 -25.43
N GLN A 483 -11.63 -4.94 -26.70
CA GLN A 483 -11.13 -5.73 -27.83
C GLN A 483 -9.87 -5.13 -28.44
N LEU A 484 -9.66 -3.81 -28.38
CA LEU A 484 -8.45 -3.08 -28.75
C LEU A 484 -7.40 -3.28 -27.67
N SER A 485 -7.72 -3.36 -26.38
CA SER A 485 -6.73 -3.77 -25.37
C SER A 485 -6.32 -5.24 -25.53
N LYS A 486 -7.12 -6.06 -26.24
CA LYS A 486 -6.80 -7.44 -26.65
C LYS A 486 -6.18 -7.50 -28.07
N ALA A 487 -6.42 -6.52 -28.94
CA ALA A 487 -5.86 -6.43 -30.30
C ALA A 487 -4.56 -5.59 -30.35
N GLU A 488 -4.32 -4.72 -29.38
CA GLU A 488 -3.04 -4.09 -29.01
C GLU A 488 -2.12 -5.09 -28.31
N ARG A 489 -2.63 -6.28 -27.97
CA ARG A 489 -1.87 -7.41 -27.40
C ARG A 489 -2.17 -8.72 -28.17
N PRO A 490 -1.86 -8.79 -29.48
CA PRO A 490 -2.29 -9.88 -30.35
C PRO A 490 -1.81 -11.27 -29.89
N TYR A 491 -0.73 -11.33 -29.11
CA TYR A 491 -0.03 -12.55 -28.67
C TYR A 491 -0.49 -13.17 -27.33
N LEU A 492 -1.53 -12.60 -26.70
CA LEU A 492 -2.23 -13.20 -25.54
C LEU A 492 -3.65 -13.66 -25.92
N SER A 493 -3.94 -13.71 -27.23
CA SER A 493 -5.23 -14.15 -27.75
C SER A 493 -5.24 -15.67 -27.94
N HIS A 494 -6.42 -16.28 -27.82
CA HIS A 494 -6.60 -17.70 -28.14
C HIS A 494 -6.14 -18.03 -29.57
N LYS A 495 -6.21 -17.05 -30.49
CA LYS A 495 -5.70 -17.21 -31.86
C LYS A 495 -4.17 -17.36 -31.89
N SER A 496 -3.44 -16.54 -31.12
CA SER A 496 -1.98 -16.65 -31.04
C SER A 496 -1.47 -17.93 -30.39
N ASP A 497 -2.26 -18.52 -29.48
CA ASP A 497 -1.95 -19.85 -28.92
C ASP A 497 -2.13 -20.94 -29.98
N CYS A 498 -3.17 -20.84 -30.83
CA CYS A 498 -3.35 -21.71 -31.97
C CYS A 498 -2.23 -21.54 -33.02
N ASP A 499 -1.86 -20.31 -33.35
CA ASP A 499 -0.79 -20.01 -34.32
C ASP A 499 0.58 -20.55 -33.84
N PHE A 500 0.85 -20.50 -32.53
CA PHE A 500 2.07 -21.06 -31.92
C PHE A 500 2.11 -22.58 -31.99
N LEU A 501 0.99 -23.24 -31.69
CA LEU A 501 0.86 -24.70 -31.81
C LEU A 501 0.99 -25.15 -33.27
N GLU A 502 0.36 -24.42 -34.21
CA GLU A 502 0.46 -24.69 -35.64
C GLU A 502 1.89 -24.56 -36.16
N ALA A 503 2.65 -23.57 -35.68
CA ALA A 503 4.07 -23.42 -36.00
C ALA A 503 4.89 -24.65 -35.54
N HIS A 504 4.63 -25.15 -34.33
CA HIS A 504 5.28 -26.38 -33.83
C HIS A 504 4.90 -27.64 -34.63
N ASP A 505 3.64 -27.76 -35.07
CA ASP A 505 3.21 -28.87 -35.91
C ASP A 505 3.80 -28.79 -37.32
N ASN A 506 3.99 -27.58 -37.86
CA ASN A 506 4.67 -27.35 -39.13
C ASN A 506 6.16 -27.71 -39.05
N LEU A 507 6.83 -27.38 -37.92
CA LEU A 507 8.21 -27.81 -37.68
C LEU A 507 8.33 -29.33 -37.62
N ARG A 508 7.45 -30.02 -36.87
CA ARG A 508 7.45 -31.49 -36.81
C ARG A 508 7.24 -32.13 -38.17
N ARG A 509 6.34 -31.56 -38.99
CA ARG A 509 6.12 -32.02 -40.37
C ARG A 509 7.35 -31.80 -41.25
N ALA A 510 8.01 -30.64 -41.15
CA ALA A 510 9.25 -30.36 -41.86
C ALA A 510 10.39 -31.31 -41.44
N GLU A 511 10.52 -31.61 -40.14
CA GLU A 511 11.51 -32.56 -39.59
C GLU A 511 11.22 -34.01 -40.01
N SER A 512 9.95 -34.43 -40.06
CA SER A 512 9.57 -35.75 -40.57
C SER A 512 9.85 -35.90 -42.07
N THR A 513 9.72 -34.80 -42.83
CA THR A 513 9.99 -34.78 -44.27
C THR A 513 11.51 -34.73 -44.54
N SER A 514 12.27 -33.97 -43.76
CA SER A 514 13.74 -33.91 -43.88
C SER A 514 14.42 -35.19 -43.40
N SER A 515 13.89 -35.86 -42.37
CA SER A 515 14.37 -37.19 -41.95
C SER A 515 14.13 -38.27 -43.01
N SER A 516 13.09 -38.15 -43.85
CA SER A 516 12.89 -39.01 -45.03
C SER A 516 13.86 -38.70 -46.19
N ARG A 517 14.44 -37.49 -46.22
CA ARG A 517 15.36 -36.98 -47.26
C ARG A 517 16.85 -37.19 -46.94
N ARG A 518 17.19 -37.44 -45.67
CA ARG A 518 18.57 -37.67 -45.16
C ARG A 518 19.25 -38.97 -45.64
N GLN A 519 18.69 -39.69 -46.60
CA GLN A 519 19.34 -40.85 -47.24
C GLN A 519 20.26 -40.47 -48.42
N SER A 520 20.36 -39.19 -48.80
CA SER A 520 21.33 -38.73 -49.81
C SER A 520 22.22 -37.64 -49.22
N SER A 521 23.52 -37.87 -49.30
CA SER A 521 24.64 -37.06 -48.85
C SER A 521 24.53 -35.58 -49.24
N ASP A 522 24.32 -34.71 -48.25
CA ASP A 522 25.09 -33.48 -48.03
C ASP A 522 24.56 -32.81 -46.73
N GLU A 523 25.47 -32.59 -45.77
CA GLU A 523 25.17 -31.95 -44.48
C GLU A 523 24.99 -30.44 -44.66
N GLN A 524 23.83 -30.04 -45.18
CA GLN A 524 23.36 -28.66 -45.11
C GLN A 524 21.96 -28.65 -44.52
N ASP A 525 21.79 -27.88 -43.44
CA ASP A 525 20.54 -27.77 -42.69
C ASP A 525 19.38 -27.42 -43.63
N ASP A 526 18.32 -28.23 -43.61
CA ASP A 526 17.16 -28.04 -44.48
C ASP A 526 16.60 -26.62 -44.24
N PRO A 527 16.61 -25.75 -45.27
CA PRO A 527 16.23 -24.35 -45.11
C PRO A 527 14.80 -24.20 -44.60
N THR A 528 13.96 -25.21 -44.84
CA THR A 528 12.58 -25.26 -44.36
C THR A 528 12.51 -25.47 -42.85
N VAL A 529 13.35 -26.35 -42.30
CA VAL A 529 13.43 -26.62 -40.85
C VAL A 529 14.03 -25.43 -40.11
N LEU A 530 15.07 -24.81 -40.67
CA LEU A 530 15.68 -23.59 -40.15
C LEU A 530 14.67 -22.44 -40.09
N HIS A 531 13.88 -22.25 -41.15
CA HIS A 531 12.85 -21.21 -41.19
C HIS A 531 11.76 -21.42 -40.13
N GLN A 532 11.25 -22.64 -39.97
CA GLN A 532 10.22 -22.92 -38.97
C GLN A 532 10.77 -22.82 -37.53
N THR A 533 12.00 -23.25 -37.31
CA THR A 533 12.68 -23.12 -36.00
C THR A 533 12.87 -21.65 -35.61
N GLY A 534 13.34 -20.83 -36.56
CA GLY A 534 13.48 -19.39 -36.34
C GLY A 534 12.15 -18.71 -36.01
N LYS A 535 11.07 -19.09 -36.71
CA LYS A 535 9.72 -18.57 -36.46
C LYS A 535 9.21 -18.92 -35.05
N ILE A 536 9.45 -20.14 -34.58
CA ILE A 536 9.08 -20.56 -33.22
C ILE A 536 9.91 -19.82 -32.16
N GLN A 537 11.22 -19.65 -32.38
CA GLN A 537 12.09 -18.93 -31.46
C GLN A 537 11.68 -17.46 -31.35
N GLU A 538 11.33 -16.81 -32.47
CA GLU A 538 10.84 -15.43 -32.49
C GLU A 538 9.53 -15.29 -31.70
N MET A 539 8.57 -16.20 -31.92
CA MET A 539 7.30 -16.22 -31.19
C MET A 539 7.47 -16.52 -29.70
N THR A 540 8.40 -17.40 -29.34
CA THR A 540 8.70 -17.76 -27.93
C THR A 540 9.35 -16.58 -27.20
N ALA A 541 10.36 -15.95 -27.80
CA ALA A 541 11.01 -14.76 -27.25
C ALA A 541 10.01 -13.61 -27.05
N HIS A 542 9.07 -13.43 -27.98
CA HIS A 542 8.01 -12.42 -27.85
C HIS A 542 7.06 -12.72 -26.69
N ARG A 543 6.72 -13.99 -26.44
CA ARG A 543 5.85 -14.41 -25.32
C ARG A 543 6.55 -14.34 -23.96
N GLU A 544 7.83 -14.66 -23.89
CA GLU A 544 8.63 -14.57 -22.66
C GLU A 544 8.88 -13.11 -22.24
N SER A 545 9.03 -12.20 -23.21
CA SER A 545 9.19 -10.76 -22.95
C SER A 545 8.00 -10.10 -22.23
N LEU A 546 6.86 -10.78 -22.16
CA LEU A 546 5.61 -10.31 -21.55
C LEU A 546 5.32 -10.94 -20.17
N ARG A 547 6.07 -11.95 -19.71
CA ARG A 547 5.76 -12.74 -18.50
C ARG A 547 6.44 -12.28 -17.20
N VAL A 548 7.39 -11.36 -17.23
CA VAL A 548 8.08 -10.88 -16.01
C VAL A 548 7.63 -9.45 -15.69
N ALA A 549 6.81 -9.32 -14.66
CA ALA A 549 6.36 -8.05 -14.11
C ALA A 549 6.80 -7.95 -12.64
N TRP A 550 7.84 -7.17 -12.37
CA TRP A 550 8.09 -6.56 -11.07
C TRP A 550 8.67 -5.17 -11.29
N THR A 551 8.19 -4.18 -10.55
CA THR A 551 8.86 -2.87 -10.36
C THR A 551 8.23 -2.10 -9.21
N THR A 552 9.00 -1.15 -8.69
CA THR A 552 9.00 -0.55 -7.36
C THR A 552 8.42 0.87 -7.34
N ALA A 553 7.09 0.97 -7.36
CA ALA A 553 6.31 2.03 -6.68
C ALA A 553 4.81 1.66 -6.69
N ARG A 554 4.45 0.54 -6.04
CA ARG A 554 3.12 -0.11 -5.95
C ARG A 554 2.27 -0.30 -7.23
N HIS A 555 2.43 0.41 -8.35
CA HIS A 555 1.82 0.06 -9.65
C HIS A 555 2.65 0.56 -10.83
N VAL A 556 3.40 -0.35 -11.45
CA VAL A 556 3.98 -0.14 -12.78
C VAL A 556 3.01 -0.59 -13.86
N ARG A 557 2.85 0.23 -14.90
CA ARG A 557 1.92 -0.05 -16.00
C ARG A 557 2.54 -0.76 -17.21
N ARG A 558 3.86 -0.83 -17.33
CA ARG A 558 4.56 -1.54 -18.42
C ARG A 558 6.01 -1.88 -18.06
N VAL A 559 6.42 -3.12 -18.33
CA VAL A 559 7.82 -3.53 -18.47
C VAL A 559 7.90 -4.27 -19.81
N ARG A 560 8.84 -3.90 -20.67
CA ARG A 560 9.18 -4.63 -21.90
C ARG A 560 10.60 -5.13 -21.74
N VAL A 561 10.82 -6.43 -21.91
CA VAL A 561 12.18 -6.93 -22.15
C VAL A 561 12.56 -6.51 -23.56
N VAL A 562 13.38 -5.46 -23.68
CA VAL A 562 14.03 -5.13 -24.95
C VAL A 562 15.16 -6.13 -25.14
N PRO A 563 15.17 -6.94 -26.22
CA PRO A 563 16.31 -7.80 -26.47
C PRO A 563 17.56 -6.92 -26.58
N LYS A 564 18.63 -7.31 -25.87
CA LYS A 564 19.94 -6.65 -25.94
C LYS A 564 20.37 -6.56 -27.41
N ARG A 565 20.10 -5.44 -28.06
CA ARG A 565 20.72 -5.15 -29.35
C ARG A 565 22.09 -4.60 -28.97
N HIS A 566 23.10 -5.45 -29.03
CA HIS A 566 24.49 -5.01 -28.90
C HIS A 566 24.73 -3.97 -29.99
N LEU A 567 24.89 -2.71 -29.59
CA LEU A 567 25.44 -1.69 -30.47
C LEU A 567 26.93 -2.03 -30.59
N ASP A 568 27.38 -2.44 -31.76
CA ASP A 568 28.81 -2.62 -31.98
C ASP A 568 29.50 -1.26 -31.86
N PHE A 569 30.58 -1.20 -31.07
CA PHE A 569 31.32 0.04 -30.91
C PHE A 569 31.90 0.46 -32.27
N PRO A 570 31.60 1.69 -32.77
CA PRO A 570 32.06 2.12 -34.08
C PRO A 570 33.59 2.10 -34.16
N ARG A 571 34.14 1.83 -35.35
CA ARG A 571 35.59 1.96 -35.58
C ARG A 571 36.02 3.42 -35.43
N ASP A 572 37.28 3.63 -35.06
CA ASP A 572 37.86 4.96 -34.81
C ASP A 572 37.66 5.97 -35.95
N GLU A 573 37.52 5.51 -37.19
CA GLU A 573 37.22 6.31 -38.37
C GLU A 573 35.89 7.07 -38.26
N TYR A 574 34.89 6.53 -37.55
CA TYR A 574 33.59 7.18 -37.34
C TYR A 574 33.70 8.47 -36.53
N PHE A 575 34.69 8.55 -35.63
CA PHE A 575 34.90 9.69 -34.76
C PHE A 575 35.89 10.69 -35.35
N GLN A 576 36.21 10.59 -36.64
CA GLN A 576 37.11 11.51 -37.31
C GLN A 576 36.31 12.49 -38.16
N VAL A 577 36.48 13.79 -37.87
CA VAL A 577 35.85 14.86 -38.65
C VAL A 577 36.90 15.51 -39.54
N GLU A 578 36.63 15.56 -40.84
CA GLU A 578 37.48 16.28 -41.78
C GLU A 578 37.32 17.80 -41.59
N ASN A 579 38.45 18.50 -41.41
CA ASN A 579 38.44 19.96 -41.45
C ASN A 579 38.02 20.44 -42.85
N LYS A 580 37.32 21.58 -42.94
CA LYS A 580 36.91 22.24 -44.21
C LYS A 580 38.07 22.63 -45.16
N GLN A 581 39.32 22.28 -44.82
CA GLN A 581 40.54 22.48 -45.59
C GLN A 581 41.31 21.17 -45.90
N GLY A 582 40.71 20.00 -45.63
CA GLY A 582 41.02 18.73 -46.29
C GLY A 582 42.38 18.08 -46.04
N THR A 583 43.10 18.35 -44.94
CA THR A 583 44.48 17.83 -44.80
C THR A 583 44.84 17.09 -43.52
N THR A 584 43.98 17.00 -42.51
CA THR A 584 44.12 16.00 -41.42
C THR A 584 42.78 15.70 -40.75
N PRO A 585 42.39 14.43 -40.57
CA PRO A 585 41.19 14.09 -39.79
C PRO A 585 41.44 14.41 -38.31
N ARG A 586 40.59 15.25 -37.72
CA ARG A 586 40.63 15.55 -36.28
C ARG A 586 39.67 14.61 -35.56
N TYR A 587 40.15 13.91 -34.53
CA TYR A 587 39.29 13.06 -33.71
C TYR A 587 38.32 13.93 -32.90
N ASP A 588 37.03 13.70 -33.11
CA ASP A 588 35.94 14.32 -32.38
C ASP A 588 35.71 13.58 -31.07
N TRP A 589 36.52 13.98 -30.09
CA TRP A 589 36.47 13.45 -28.74
C TRP A 589 35.12 13.64 -28.07
N LEU A 590 34.33 14.67 -28.44
CA LEU A 590 33.00 14.88 -27.87
C LEU A 590 32.02 13.83 -28.37
N SER A 591 32.05 13.55 -29.68
CA SER A 591 31.24 12.49 -30.28
C SER A 591 31.67 11.10 -29.77
N TRP A 592 32.97 10.85 -29.62
CA TRP A 592 33.49 9.61 -29.04
C TRP A 592 33.12 9.42 -27.57
N LEU A 593 33.26 10.47 -26.76
CA LEU A 593 32.91 10.43 -25.34
C LEU A 593 31.40 10.25 -25.16
N GLY A 594 30.59 10.93 -25.98
CA GLY A 594 29.14 10.75 -26.03
C GLY A 594 28.75 9.31 -26.38
N TYR A 595 29.39 8.71 -27.38
CA TYR A 595 29.17 7.31 -27.74
C TYR A 595 29.65 6.33 -26.67
N ASN A 596 30.78 6.58 -26.01
CA ASN A 596 31.22 5.78 -24.87
C ASN A 596 30.22 5.87 -23.71
N LEU A 597 29.75 7.07 -23.41
CA LEU A 597 28.77 7.27 -22.35
C LEU A 597 27.50 6.48 -22.67
N VAL A 598 26.97 6.57 -23.90
CA VAL A 598 25.79 5.82 -24.32
C VAL A 598 26.05 4.31 -24.34
N TYR A 599 27.19 3.85 -24.85
CA TYR A 599 27.57 2.43 -24.93
C TYR A 599 27.65 1.78 -23.55
N TYR A 600 28.33 2.44 -22.60
CA TYR A 600 28.47 1.93 -21.23
C TYR A 600 27.24 2.20 -20.37
N THR A 601 26.50 3.29 -20.60
CA THR A 601 25.25 3.54 -19.87
C THR A 601 24.12 2.64 -20.36
N GLN A 602 24.11 2.17 -21.61
CA GLN A 602 23.08 1.24 -22.12
C GLN A 602 22.98 -0.06 -21.30
N ASP A 603 24.12 -0.59 -20.85
CA ASP A 603 24.16 -1.78 -19.99
C ASP A 603 23.56 -1.50 -18.60
N PHE A 604 23.55 -0.24 -18.16
CA PHE A 604 23.00 0.21 -16.87
C PHE A 604 21.57 0.77 -16.96
N SER A 605 21.22 1.44 -18.06
CA SER A 605 19.97 2.18 -18.25
C SER A 605 18.81 1.29 -18.71
N ALA A 606 19.09 0.08 -19.19
CA ALA A 606 18.06 -0.90 -19.58
C ALA A 606 17.20 -1.42 -18.40
N GLN A 607 17.43 -0.97 -17.17
CA GLN A 607 16.61 -1.35 -16.02
C GLN A 607 15.54 -0.32 -15.64
N TYR A 608 15.61 0.93 -16.13
CA TYR A 608 14.61 1.94 -15.75
C TYR A 608 14.30 2.97 -16.85
N ILE A 609 13.04 2.90 -17.29
CA ILE A 609 12.09 4.01 -17.58
C ILE A 609 11.92 4.49 -19.03
N ASP A 610 10.62 4.52 -19.37
CA ASP A 610 9.84 5.26 -20.39
C ASP A 610 10.23 5.33 -21.86
N ASP A 611 9.14 5.38 -22.64
CA ASP A 611 9.05 5.43 -24.10
C ASP A 611 9.87 6.58 -24.68
N PHE A 612 10.80 6.25 -25.58
CA PHE A 612 11.33 7.21 -26.54
C PHE A 612 11.20 6.63 -27.95
N ASP A 613 10.21 7.13 -28.68
CA ASP A 613 10.34 7.27 -30.13
C ASP A 613 10.81 8.71 -30.40
N GLU A 614 12.00 8.80 -31.02
CA GLU A 614 12.63 9.91 -31.75
C GLU A 614 13.71 10.82 -31.07
N LEU A 615 14.81 10.99 -31.82
CA LEU A 615 16.18 11.52 -31.58
C LEU A 615 16.26 13.08 -31.68
N PRO A 616 17.41 13.80 -31.54
CA PRO A 616 18.79 13.44 -31.17
C PRO A 616 19.31 14.17 -29.90
N PHE A 617 20.59 13.95 -29.55
CA PHE A 617 21.28 14.42 -28.34
C PHE A 617 21.00 15.89 -27.99
N ASP A 618 20.21 16.11 -26.93
CA ASP A 618 19.92 17.43 -26.37
C ASP A 618 20.61 17.59 -24.99
N ILE A 619 21.29 18.73 -24.81
CA ILE A 619 22.04 19.05 -23.59
C ILE A 619 21.11 19.13 -22.38
N ASP A 620 19.87 19.57 -22.57
CA ASP A 620 18.89 19.68 -21.48
C ASP A 620 18.36 18.31 -21.04
N SER A 621 18.29 17.35 -21.97
CA SER A 621 18.00 15.95 -21.65
C SER A 621 19.14 15.31 -20.84
N SER A 622 20.39 15.55 -21.25
CA SER A 622 21.60 15.10 -20.52
C SER A 622 21.63 15.66 -19.09
N ARG A 623 21.26 16.93 -18.94
CA ARG A 623 21.16 17.62 -17.65
C ARG A 623 20.09 17.01 -16.76
N HIS A 624 18.94 16.63 -17.32
CA HIS A 624 17.88 15.91 -16.62
C HIS A 624 18.30 14.52 -16.14
N TYR A 625 19.08 13.78 -16.94
CA TYR A 625 19.62 12.48 -16.53
C TYR A 625 20.67 12.60 -15.42
N ILE A 626 21.54 13.61 -15.50
CA ILE A 626 22.50 13.91 -14.42
C ILE A 626 21.77 14.38 -13.17
N GLU A 627 20.79 15.29 -13.26
CA GLU A 627 19.98 15.70 -12.11
C GLU A 627 19.26 14.52 -11.45
N ARG A 628 18.74 13.58 -12.24
CA ARG A 628 18.10 12.36 -11.71
C ARG A 628 19.09 11.40 -11.05
N LEU A 629 20.31 11.26 -11.59
CA LEU A 629 21.38 10.47 -10.97
C LEU A 629 21.85 11.09 -9.64
N ILE A 630 21.98 12.43 -9.62
CA ILE A 630 22.30 13.23 -8.43
C ILE A 630 21.19 13.13 -7.39
N MET A 631 19.92 13.10 -7.81
CA MET A 631 18.76 12.99 -6.92
C MET A 631 18.47 11.57 -6.42
N ALA A 632 18.84 10.53 -7.18
CA ALA A 632 18.56 9.14 -6.80
C ALA A 632 19.65 8.53 -5.90
N SER A 633 20.83 9.13 -5.81
CA SER A 633 21.92 8.65 -4.95
C SER A 633 21.97 9.47 -3.66
N ALA A 634 21.39 8.92 -2.59
CA ALA A 634 21.45 9.52 -1.25
C ALA A 634 22.88 9.91 -0.82
N PRO A 635 23.95 9.13 -1.10
CA PRO A 635 25.32 9.55 -0.78
C PRO A 635 25.78 10.79 -1.55
N TRP A 636 25.32 10.95 -2.79
CA TRP A 636 25.66 12.11 -3.61
C TRP A 636 24.83 13.34 -3.24
N GLN A 637 23.58 13.14 -2.79
CA GLN A 637 22.79 14.22 -2.21
C GLN A 637 23.43 14.73 -0.92
N THR A 638 23.86 13.84 -0.03
CA THR A 638 24.59 14.21 1.19
C THR A 638 25.90 14.89 0.85
N TRP A 639 26.70 14.34 -0.06
CA TRP A 639 27.94 14.97 -0.54
C TRP A 639 27.70 16.34 -1.19
N ALA A 640 26.69 16.48 -2.04
CA ALA A 640 26.37 17.75 -2.69
C ALA A 640 25.86 18.79 -1.68
N MET A 641 25.13 18.36 -0.65
CA MET A 641 24.71 19.21 0.46
C MET A 641 25.89 19.60 1.36
N ASP A 642 26.83 18.70 1.62
CA ASP A 642 28.04 18.96 2.39
C ASP A 642 29.01 19.87 1.64
N VAL A 643 29.23 19.63 0.35
CA VAL A 643 30.01 20.51 -0.54
C VAL A 643 29.35 21.88 -0.65
N ARG A 644 28.01 21.92 -0.73
CA ARG A 644 27.24 23.17 -0.73
C ARG A 644 27.35 23.90 0.61
N ALA A 645 27.32 23.20 1.74
CA ALA A 645 27.52 23.78 3.06
C ALA A 645 28.95 24.34 3.23
N VAL A 646 29.95 23.65 2.66
CA VAL A 646 31.34 24.12 2.59
C VAL A 646 31.46 25.38 1.73
N TYR A 647 30.88 25.39 0.51
CA TYR A 647 30.90 26.54 -0.41
C TYR A 647 30.10 27.75 0.10
N ARG A 648 28.97 27.53 0.79
CA ARG A 648 28.12 28.59 1.35
C ARG A 648 28.55 29.11 2.72
N TRP A 649 29.65 28.60 3.27
CA TRP A 649 30.16 28.98 4.59
C TRP A 649 29.15 28.74 5.74
N GLU A 650 28.27 27.73 5.61
CA GLU A 650 27.25 27.45 6.62
C GLU A 650 27.86 26.91 7.93
N ASN A 651 29.04 26.28 7.87
CA ASN A 651 29.88 25.95 9.04
C ASN A 651 31.34 26.45 8.87
N PRO A 652 31.65 27.66 9.37
CA PRO A 652 32.92 28.34 9.06
C PRO A 652 34.18 27.60 9.58
N LYS A 653 34.08 26.81 10.65
CA LYS A 653 35.21 26.05 11.19
C LYS A 653 35.57 24.85 10.30
N THR A 654 34.57 24.17 9.77
CA THR A 654 34.76 22.99 8.91
C THR A 654 35.21 23.41 7.51
N THR A 655 34.61 24.47 6.94
CA THR A 655 35.03 25.06 5.67
C THR A 655 36.50 25.50 5.69
N ALA A 656 36.96 26.15 6.77
CA ALA A 656 38.35 26.58 6.90
C ALA A 656 39.35 25.41 6.90
N LYS A 657 39.02 24.30 7.58
CA LYS A 657 39.87 23.09 7.61
C LYS A 657 40.05 22.49 6.20
N TRP A 658 38.96 22.33 5.46
CA TRP A 658 39.00 21.76 4.10
C TRP A 658 39.72 22.67 3.11
N LEU A 659 39.57 23.99 3.25
CA LEU A 659 40.27 24.96 2.41
C LEU A 659 41.79 24.90 2.62
N VAL A 660 42.26 24.79 3.86
CA VAL A 660 43.69 24.66 4.17
C VAL A 660 44.28 23.37 3.61
N LEU A 661 43.55 22.26 3.72
CA LEU A 661 43.98 20.97 3.17
C LEU A 661 44.01 20.98 1.63
N TYR A 662 43.01 21.58 1.00
CA TYR A 662 42.97 21.71 -0.46
C TYR A 662 44.11 22.61 -0.96
N LEU A 663 44.33 23.76 -0.33
CA LEU A 663 45.40 24.68 -0.71
C LEU A 663 46.79 24.07 -0.50
N SER A 664 46.99 23.25 0.54
CA SER A 664 48.27 22.57 0.77
C SER A 664 48.54 21.45 -0.24
N LEU A 665 47.52 20.64 -0.57
CA LEU A 665 47.63 19.56 -1.57
C LEU A 665 47.74 20.11 -2.99
N TRP A 666 47.09 21.24 -3.28
CA TRP A 666 47.22 21.94 -4.55
C TRP A 666 48.60 22.59 -4.68
N TYR A 667 49.05 23.33 -3.66
CA TYR A 667 50.38 23.94 -3.65
C TYR A 667 51.50 22.92 -3.83
N THR A 668 51.31 21.70 -3.30
CA THR A 668 52.29 20.62 -3.40
C THR A 668 52.13 19.75 -4.65
N GLN A 669 51.02 19.79 -5.39
CA GLN A 669 50.71 18.90 -6.53
C GLN A 669 50.59 17.39 -6.21
N HIS A 670 50.34 17.01 -4.94
CA HIS A 670 50.39 15.60 -4.49
C HIS A 670 49.03 14.86 -4.48
N VAL A 671 47.98 15.42 -5.08
CA VAL A 671 46.62 14.85 -5.03
C VAL A 671 46.57 13.41 -5.56
N MET A 672 47.25 13.12 -6.67
CA MET A 672 47.25 11.79 -7.30
C MET A 672 48.09 10.77 -6.52
N ALA A 673 49.21 11.20 -5.93
CA ALA A 673 50.10 10.35 -5.16
C ALA A 673 49.43 9.85 -3.86
N PHE A 674 48.59 10.70 -3.24
CA PHE A 674 47.84 10.35 -2.04
C PHE A 674 46.83 9.22 -2.29
N VAL A 675 46.09 9.28 -3.41
CA VAL A 675 45.10 8.25 -3.78
C VAL A 675 45.77 6.91 -4.06
N LEU A 676 46.90 6.92 -4.78
CA LEU A 676 47.65 5.71 -5.12
C LEU A 676 48.33 5.08 -3.89
N ALA A 677 48.87 5.89 -2.98
CA ALA A 677 49.45 5.40 -1.74
C ALA A 677 48.40 4.73 -0.83
N ALA A 678 47.21 5.32 -0.71
CA ALA A 678 46.12 4.74 0.08
C ALA A 678 45.74 3.34 -0.41
N LEU A 679 45.65 3.13 -1.73
CA LEU A 679 45.35 1.82 -2.32
C LEU A 679 46.46 0.79 -2.10
N PHE A 680 47.73 1.21 -2.20
CA PHE A 680 48.89 0.31 -2.05
C PHE A 680 49.09 -0.21 -0.62
N PHE A 681 48.82 0.61 0.40
CA PHE A 681 48.97 0.20 1.81
C PHE A 681 47.78 -0.59 2.36
N CYS A 682 46.57 -0.39 1.82
CA CYS A 682 45.38 -1.08 2.32
C CYS A 682 45.32 -2.57 1.96
N TRP A 683 45.80 -2.97 0.78
CA TRP A 683 45.70 -4.36 0.31
C TRP A 683 46.54 -5.35 1.16
N PRO A 684 47.83 -5.11 1.47
CA PRO A 684 48.62 -6.05 2.28
C PRO A 684 48.09 -6.21 3.71
N ILE A 685 47.59 -5.13 4.32
CA ILE A 685 46.98 -5.16 5.66
C ILE A 685 45.73 -6.05 5.65
N ALA A 686 44.92 -5.95 4.59
CA ALA A 686 43.72 -6.77 4.41
C ALA A 686 44.01 -8.27 4.20
N SER A 687 45.21 -8.64 3.73
CA SER A 687 45.60 -10.03 3.51
C SER A 687 46.32 -10.65 4.70
N ILE A 688 47.17 -9.90 5.40
CA ILE A 688 47.99 -10.40 6.52
C ILE A 688 47.21 -10.37 7.84
N HIS A 689 46.30 -9.41 8.02
CA HIS A 689 45.48 -9.29 9.22
C HIS A 689 43.98 -9.34 8.86
N PRO A 690 43.40 -10.55 8.70
CA PRO A 690 42.00 -10.73 8.30
C PRO A 690 40.99 -10.01 9.21
N LYS A 691 41.33 -9.80 10.49
CA LYS A 691 40.53 -9.02 11.43
C LYS A 691 40.30 -7.57 11.01
N TYR A 692 41.22 -6.96 10.27
CA TYR A 692 41.12 -5.58 9.80
C TYR A 692 40.73 -5.47 8.32
N ARG A 693 40.47 -6.62 7.66
CA ARG A 693 40.16 -6.69 6.23
C ARG A 693 38.99 -5.80 5.82
N TYR A 694 37.97 -5.69 6.66
CA TYR A 694 36.82 -4.81 6.43
C TYR A 694 37.18 -3.34 6.63
N LEU A 695 37.95 -3.03 7.68
CA LEU A 695 38.38 -1.68 8.01
C LEU A 695 39.24 -1.07 6.90
N VAL A 696 40.06 -1.87 6.22
CA VAL A 696 40.97 -1.39 5.15
C VAL A 696 40.52 -1.82 3.75
N SER A 697 39.26 -2.23 3.56
CA SER A 697 38.77 -2.62 2.23
C SER A 697 38.37 -1.38 1.44
N PRO A 698 39.09 -1.02 0.36
CA PRO A 698 38.73 0.12 -0.46
C PRO A 698 37.36 -0.07 -1.09
N PHE A 699 36.96 -1.33 -1.38
CA PHE A 699 35.64 -1.64 -1.89
C PHE A 699 34.53 -1.43 -0.86
N LYS A 700 34.75 -1.71 0.43
CA LYS A 700 33.77 -1.39 1.49
C LYS A 700 33.67 0.11 1.71
N TRP A 701 34.78 0.85 1.63
CA TRP A 701 34.76 2.32 1.70
C TRP A 701 34.07 2.95 0.49
N VAL A 702 34.37 2.46 -0.72
CA VAL A 702 33.79 2.95 -1.98
C VAL A 702 32.33 2.54 -2.12
N LEU A 703 31.93 1.38 -1.60
CA LEU A 703 30.55 0.91 -1.59
C LEU A 703 29.84 1.21 -0.26
N TRP A 704 30.36 2.16 0.54
CA TRP A 704 29.72 2.65 1.77
C TRP A 704 29.14 1.58 2.69
N ASP A 705 29.96 0.59 3.00
CA ASP A 705 29.65 -0.49 3.94
C ASP A 705 28.49 -1.42 3.53
N ILE A 706 27.93 -1.28 2.32
CA ILE A 706 26.80 -2.06 1.82
C ILE A 706 27.09 -3.58 1.96
N PRO A 707 26.20 -4.36 2.60
CA PRO A 707 26.46 -5.77 2.85
C PRO A 707 26.48 -6.56 1.55
N THR A 708 27.39 -7.53 1.46
CA THR A 708 27.43 -8.47 0.33
C THR A 708 26.21 -9.40 0.34
N HIS A 709 25.87 -10.05 -0.78
CA HIS A 709 24.77 -11.02 -0.84
C HIS A 709 24.88 -12.14 0.21
N ALA A 710 26.10 -12.55 0.57
CA ALA A 710 26.34 -13.53 1.62
C ALA A 710 26.03 -12.96 3.01
N GLU A 711 26.44 -11.73 3.29
CA GLU A 711 26.13 -11.02 4.54
C GLU A 711 24.62 -10.78 4.70
N TRP A 712 23.94 -10.38 3.61
CA TRP A 712 22.47 -10.29 3.56
C TRP A 712 21.80 -11.64 3.87
N SER A 713 22.32 -12.72 3.29
CA SER A 713 21.79 -14.06 3.53
C SER A 713 21.95 -14.48 5.00
N PHE A 714 23.09 -14.15 5.63
CA PHE A 714 23.31 -14.42 7.05
C PHE A 714 22.43 -13.55 7.96
N GLN A 715 22.27 -12.27 7.65
CA GLN A 715 21.35 -11.38 8.37
C GLN A 715 19.91 -11.87 8.29
N TYR A 716 19.47 -12.29 7.10
CA TYR A 716 18.16 -12.87 6.88
C TYR A 716 17.95 -14.14 7.71
N LEU A 717 18.87 -15.11 7.62
CA LEU A 717 18.77 -16.37 8.37
C LEU A 717 18.71 -16.15 9.88
N ARG A 718 19.48 -15.19 10.41
CA ARG A 718 19.44 -14.83 11.84
C ARG A 718 18.13 -14.19 12.26
N ARG A 719 17.58 -13.30 11.43
CA ARG A 719 16.26 -12.67 11.69
C ARG A 719 15.17 -13.73 11.76
N GLU A 720 15.17 -14.68 10.84
CA GLU A 720 14.24 -15.82 10.84
C GLU A 720 14.41 -16.68 12.10
N ALA A 721 15.64 -17.02 12.49
CA ALA A 721 15.90 -17.79 13.70
C ALA A 721 15.46 -17.06 14.98
N GLN A 722 15.60 -15.74 15.04
CA GLN A 722 15.15 -14.93 16.17
C GLN A 722 13.63 -14.96 16.31
N MET A 723 12.88 -14.86 15.21
CA MET A 723 11.41 -14.99 15.23
C MET A 723 10.98 -16.38 15.72
N VAL A 724 11.65 -17.45 15.26
CA VAL A 724 11.37 -18.82 15.72
C VAL A 724 11.68 -18.99 17.22
N ARG A 725 12.74 -18.35 17.72
CA ARG A 725 13.09 -18.35 19.15
C ARG A 725 12.01 -17.65 19.97
N GLU A 726 11.53 -16.48 19.53
CA GLU A 726 10.47 -15.71 20.20
C GLU A 726 9.12 -16.47 20.21
N GLU A 727 8.75 -17.12 19.11
CA GLU A 727 7.53 -17.93 19.04
C GLU A 727 7.58 -19.13 20.00
N ARG A 728 8.72 -19.83 20.07
CA ARG A 728 8.93 -20.93 21.02
C ARG A 728 8.90 -20.49 22.47
N ILE A 729 9.41 -19.29 22.78
CA ILE A 729 9.31 -18.70 24.12
C ILE A 729 7.84 -18.48 24.49
N LYS A 730 7.06 -17.87 23.59
CA LYS A 730 5.61 -17.65 23.82
C LYS A 730 4.87 -18.95 24.08
N LEU A 731 5.08 -19.97 23.23
CA LEU A 731 4.43 -21.28 23.40
C LEU A 731 4.78 -21.96 24.74
N LYS A 732 6.03 -21.87 25.20
CA LYS A 732 6.41 -22.43 26.51
C LYS A 732 5.76 -21.67 27.67
N ILE A 733 5.71 -20.35 27.60
CA ILE A 733 5.04 -19.50 28.61
C ILE A 733 3.55 -19.86 28.66
N ASP A 734 2.90 -20.04 27.52
CA ASP A 734 1.50 -20.43 27.43
C ASP A 734 1.25 -21.85 27.97
N GLU A 735 2.17 -22.80 27.72
CA GLU A 735 2.11 -24.16 28.28
C GLU A 735 2.28 -24.18 29.80
N GLU A 736 3.24 -23.43 30.35
CA GLU A 736 3.44 -23.31 31.80
C GLU A 736 2.26 -22.62 32.46
N HIS A 737 1.74 -21.53 31.87
CA HIS A 737 0.53 -20.87 32.33
C HIS A 737 -0.67 -21.83 32.33
N SER A 738 -0.82 -22.65 31.28
CA SER A 738 -1.88 -23.65 31.19
C SER A 738 -1.72 -24.77 32.22
N ARG A 739 -0.49 -25.16 32.59
CA ARG A 739 -0.25 -26.13 33.68
C ARG A 739 -0.57 -25.53 35.05
N GLU A 740 -0.14 -24.30 35.31
CA GLU A 740 -0.45 -23.60 36.57
C GLU A 740 -1.95 -23.38 36.76
N VAL A 741 -2.65 -22.99 35.69
CA VAL A 741 -4.12 -22.85 35.71
C VAL A 741 -4.79 -24.20 35.95
N ASN A 742 -4.32 -25.27 35.30
CA ASN A 742 -4.87 -26.61 35.50
C ASN A 742 -4.62 -27.17 36.92
N ASP A 743 -3.44 -26.96 37.49
CA ASP A 743 -3.14 -27.35 38.87
C ASP A 743 -3.92 -26.49 39.89
N ALA A 744 -4.09 -25.19 39.63
CA ALA A 744 -4.92 -24.30 40.45
C ALA A 744 -6.42 -24.67 40.40
N THR A 745 -6.93 -25.21 39.28
CA THR A 745 -8.30 -25.76 39.22
C THR A 745 -8.45 -27.11 39.90
N ARG A 746 -7.36 -27.84 40.15
CA ARG A 746 -7.38 -29.18 40.76
C ARG A 746 -7.35 -29.11 42.28
N ASP A 747 -6.64 -28.15 42.84
CA ASP A 747 -6.63 -27.85 44.27
C ASP A 747 -7.62 -26.70 44.54
N GLY A 748 -8.85 -27.06 44.94
CA GLY A 748 -9.98 -26.14 45.11
C GLY A 748 -9.76 -25.00 46.11
N TYR A 749 -9.05 -23.96 45.70
CA TYR A 749 -8.91 -22.68 46.38
C TYR A 749 -9.29 -21.54 45.43
N MET A 750 -10.50 -21.02 45.63
CA MET A 750 -10.89 -19.69 45.14
C MET A 750 -10.22 -18.64 46.04
N GLY A 751 -9.10 -18.08 45.58
CA GLY A 751 -8.47 -16.93 46.23
C GLY A 751 -7.08 -16.61 45.68
N LEU A 752 -6.96 -15.43 45.05
CA LEU A 752 -5.71 -14.72 44.75
C LEU A 752 -4.71 -15.43 43.81
N ILE A 753 -4.78 -15.10 42.51
CA ILE A 753 -3.59 -15.01 41.66
C ILE A 753 -3.50 -13.57 41.15
N THR A 754 -2.98 -12.69 42.01
CA THR A 754 -2.31 -11.45 41.64
C THR A 754 -0.87 -11.61 42.10
N LYS A 755 0.02 -11.93 41.14
CA LYS A 755 1.46 -11.61 41.09
C LYS A 755 2.14 -12.58 40.13
N MET A 756 2.42 -12.14 38.91
CA MET A 756 3.60 -12.62 38.20
C MET A 756 4.76 -11.68 38.53
N PRO A 757 5.96 -12.21 38.86
CA PRO A 757 7.17 -11.44 38.72
C PRO A 757 7.41 -11.28 37.21
N SER A 758 7.38 -10.04 36.73
CA SER A 758 7.80 -9.71 35.38
C SER A 758 9.28 -10.05 35.23
N ILE A 759 9.61 -11.18 34.60
CA ILE A 759 10.95 -11.37 34.05
C ILE A 759 11.01 -10.45 32.84
N GLN A 760 11.63 -9.28 33.04
CA GLN A 760 12.01 -8.38 31.96
C GLN A 760 12.97 -9.15 31.05
N VAL A 761 12.50 -9.54 29.86
CA VAL A 761 13.42 -9.72 28.74
C VAL A 761 13.76 -8.31 28.30
N GLU A 762 14.88 -7.77 28.81
CA GLU A 762 15.49 -6.57 28.27
C GLU A 762 15.68 -6.78 26.77
N GLY A 763 14.83 -6.14 25.98
CA GLY A 763 14.99 -6.07 24.55
C GLY A 763 16.26 -5.29 24.28
N LEU A 764 17.28 -5.96 23.75
CA LEU A 764 18.40 -5.33 23.06
C LEU A 764 17.84 -4.30 22.08
N GLN A 765 17.98 -3.04 22.46
CA GLN A 765 17.68 -1.90 21.62
C GLN A 765 18.65 -1.93 20.44
N TYR A 766 18.13 -2.09 19.23
CA TYR A 766 18.88 -1.73 18.03
C TYR A 766 18.71 -0.21 17.86
N GLU A 767 19.56 0.54 18.56
CA GLU A 767 19.75 1.97 18.29
C GLU A 767 20.29 2.11 16.87
N GLY A 768 19.51 2.80 16.02
CA GLY A 768 19.96 3.25 14.72
C GLY A 768 20.72 4.56 14.88
N GLY A 769 21.91 4.47 15.47
CA GLY A 769 22.97 5.48 15.40
C GLY A 769 24.22 4.79 14.86
N GLU A 770 24.83 5.37 13.84
CA GLU A 770 26.14 4.93 13.35
C GLU A 770 27.20 5.20 14.43
N GLU A 771 27.48 4.20 15.25
CA GLU A 771 28.78 4.06 15.91
C GLU A 771 29.36 2.69 15.56
N ALA A 772 30.62 2.71 15.13
CA ALA A 772 31.41 1.52 14.88
C ALA A 772 31.44 0.68 16.16
N LEU A 773 30.88 -0.53 16.10
CA LEU A 773 30.98 -1.53 17.15
C LEU A 773 32.45 -1.97 17.31
N THR A 774 33.17 -1.26 18.15
CA THR A 774 34.43 -1.69 18.75
C THR A 774 34.17 -2.19 20.17
N ASP A 775 34.81 -3.31 20.50
CA ASP A 775 35.05 -3.86 21.84
C ASP A 775 33.90 -4.58 22.58
N SER A 776 33.81 -5.89 22.29
CA SER A 776 33.93 -7.03 23.23
C SER A 776 33.16 -7.15 24.56
N GLU A 777 32.27 -6.27 25.03
CA GLU A 777 31.76 -6.39 26.42
C GLU A 777 30.27 -6.65 26.69
N ASP A 778 29.34 -6.65 25.72
CA ASP A 778 27.89 -6.75 26.06
C ASP A 778 27.21 -8.13 25.90
N TRP A 779 27.96 -9.23 25.82
CA TRP A 779 27.35 -10.58 25.77
C TRP A 779 26.81 -11.09 27.12
N GLN A 780 26.91 -10.31 28.20
CA GLN A 780 26.45 -10.69 29.54
C GLN A 780 25.02 -10.26 29.87
N SER A 781 24.33 -9.45 29.06
CA SER A 781 22.93 -9.04 29.34
C SER A 781 21.88 -10.03 28.80
N ALA A 782 22.26 -10.98 27.95
CA ALA A 782 21.37 -12.02 27.44
C ALA A 782 21.10 -13.19 28.41
N THR A 783 21.68 -13.16 29.62
CA THR A 783 21.59 -14.28 30.58
C THR A 783 20.35 -14.25 31.48
N SER A 784 19.62 -13.13 31.56
CA SER A 784 18.42 -13.00 32.40
C SER A 784 17.14 -13.61 31.78
N ALA A 785 17.14 -13.87 30.45
CA ALA A 785 16.10 -14.65 29.78
C ALA A 785 16.40 -16.18 29.72
N SER A 786 17.53 -16.61 30.31
CA SER A 786 18.08 -17.96 30.15
C SER A 786 17.36 -19.04 30.98
N SER A 787 16.62 -18.69 32.04
CA SER A 787 16.04 -19.72 32.93
C SER A 787 14.80 -20.41 32.37
N VAL A 788 14.07 -19.77 31.44
CA VAL A 788 12.81 -20.32 30.86
C VAL A 788 13.08 -21.25 29.68
N LEU A 789 14.27 -21.16 29.07
CA LEU A 789 14.63 -21.88 27.85
C LEU A 789 15.63 -23.01 28.03
N GLU A 790 16.11 -23.31 29.24
CA GLU A 790 17.09 -24.38 29.48
C GLU A 790 16.68 -25.67 28.70
N GLU A 791 17.52 -26.05 27.74
CA GLU A 791 17.39 -27.20 26.83
C GLU A 791 16.21 -27.23 25.82
N ALA A 792 15.70 -26.08 25.34
CA ALA A 792 14.69 -26.08 24.28
C ALA A 792 15.27 -26.50 22.91
N ASP A 793 14.80 -27.63 22.35
CA ASP A 793 15.21 -28.11 21.03
C ASP A 793 14.48 -27.35 19.89
N PHE A 794 15.22 -26.67 19.01
CA PHE A 794 14.66 -25.93 17.87
C PHE A 794 14.54 -26.79 16.62
N ARG A 795 15.64 -27.46 16.23
CA ARG A 795 15.69 -28.32 15.04
C ARG A 795 16.54 -29.56 15.31
N SER A 796 16.16 -30.66 14.67
CA SER A 796 16.91 -31.92 14.74
C SER A 796 17.14 -32.48 13.34
N PHE A 797 18.36 -32.93 13.07
CA PHE A 797 18.75 -33.51 11.79
C PHE A 797 19.31 -34.91 12.01
N ARG A 798 18.89 -35.87 11.17
CA ARG A 798 19.38 -37.25 11.27
C ARG A 798 20.85 -37.32 10.88
N ALA A 799 21.65 -37.98 11.73
CA ALA A 799 23.08 -38.08 11.48
C ALA A 799 23.73 -39.28 12.17
N TYR A 800 24.98 -39.55 11.81
CA TYR A 800 25.83 -40.57 12.41
C TYR A 800 27.04 -39.92 13.07
N PHE A 801 27.39 -40.38 14.26
CA PHE A 801 28.60 -39.97 14.96
C PHE A 801 29.28 -41.25 15.47
N GLU A 802 30.54 -41.48 15.09
CA GLU A 802 31.30 -42.70 15.43
C GLU A 802 30.49 -44.00 15.17
N ASP A 803 29.88 -44.09 13.97
CA ASP A 803 29.00 -45.19 13.54
C ASP A 803 27.71 -45.43 14.35
N ALA A 804 27.45 -44.62 15.38
CA ALA A 804 26.18 -44.63 16.11
C ALA A 804 25.12 -43.77 15.40
N ARG A 805 23.92 -44.33 15.19
CA ARG A 805 22.78 -43.63 14.60
C ARG A 805 22.13 -42.69 15.63
N GLY A 806 21.95 -41.42 15.25
CA GLY A 806 21.39 -40.40 16.11
C GLY A 806 20.88 -39.17 15.38
N HIS A 807 20.74 -38.09 16.14
CA HIS A 807 20.32 -36.78 15.66
C HIS A 807 21.26 -35.71 16.19
N ILE A 808 21.65 -34.77 15.33
CA ILE A 808 22.23 -33.50 15.74
C ILE A 808 21.07 -32.53 16.01
N VAL A 809 21.04 -31.94 17.19
CA VAL A 809 19.96 -31.11 17.68
C VAL A 809 20.51 -29.73 18.01
N VAL A 810 19.93 -28.71 17.39
CA VAL A 810 20.21 -27.29 17.66
C VAL A 810 19.22 -26.85 18.72
N PHE A 811 19.73 -26.48 19.90
CA PHE A 811 18.93 -26.06 21.05
C PHE A 811 19.27 -24.63 21.49
N SER A 812 18.57 -24.11 22.51
CA SER A 812 18.69 -22.75 23.04
C SER A 812 20.12 -22.19 23.08
N ASP A 813 21.05 -23.00 23.59
CA ASP A 813 22.38 -22.53 24.00
C ASP A 813 23.52 -23.25 23.26
N GLY A 814 23.20 -24.13 22.32
CA GLY A 814 24.22 -24.85 21.56
C GLY A 814 23.73 -25.95 20.64
N VAL A 815 24.64 -26.88 20.36
CA VAL A 815 24.41 -28.04 19.50
C VAL A 815 24.76 -29.31 20.26
N ARG A 816 23.90 -30.33 20.18
CA ARG A 816 24.11 -31.63 20.84
C ARG A 816 23.85 -32.78 19.89
N PHE A 817 24.49 -33.92 20.14
CA PHE A 817 24.17 -35.17 19.45
C PHE A 817 23.51 -36.18 20.40
N ILE A 818 22.38 -36.74 19.96
CA ILE A 818 21.57 -37.68 20.74
C ILE A 818 21.44 -38.99 19.96
N LYS A 819 21.72 -40.14 20.59
CA LYS A 819 21.51 -41.47 19.98
C LYS A 819 20.02 -41.77 19.83
N SER A 820 19.61 -42.33 18.69
CA SER A 820 18.20 -42.67 18.45
C SER A 820 17.70 -43.79 19.38
N PHE A 821 18.56 -44.74 19.75
CA PHE A 821 18.24 -45.83 20.66
C PHE A 821 18.59 -45.40 22.10
N ARG A 822 17.59 -45.34 22.99
CA ARG A 822 17.65 -44.85 24.39
C ARG A 822 17.75 -43.33 24.60
N LYS A 823 17.76 -42.50 23.56
CA LYS A 823 17.81 -41.01 23.65
C LYS A 823 18.95 -40.50 24.57
N THR A 824 20.10 -41.15 24.58
CA THR A 824 21.23 -40.70 25.42
C THR A 824 22.01 -39.58 24.72
N LYS A 825 22.29 -38.51 25.46
CA LYS A 825 23.13 -37.36 25.06
C LYS A 825 24.58 -37.84 24.97
N VAL A 826 25.21 -37.71 23.80
CA VAL A 826 26.59 -38.18 23.56
C VAL A 826 27.59 -37.06 23.83
N TRP A 827 27.33 -35.89 23.25
CA TRP A 827 28.14 -34.68 23.46
C TRP A 827 27.28 -33.44 23.27
N THR A 828 27.76 -32.32 23.78
CA THR A 828 27.12 -31.01 23.67
C THR A 828 28.19 -29.94 23.59
N VAL A 829 28.01 -29.04 22.65
CA VAL A 829 28.89 -27.90 22.40
C VAL A 829 28.03 -26.64 22.50
N PRO A 830 28.19 -25.84 23.55
CA PRO A 830 27.59 -24.52 23.63
C PRO A 830 27.99 -23.65 22.44
N PHE A 831 27.15 -22.71 22.02
CA PHE A 831 27.49 -21.82 20.90
C PHE A 831 28.74 -20.98 21.19
N ILE A 832 28.94 -20.57 22.44
CA ILE A 832 30.13 -19.81 22.87
C ILE A 832 31.43 -20.59 22.68
N ASP A 833 31.36 -21.92 22.73
CA ASP A 833 32.52 -22.80 22.61
C ASP A 833 32.79 -23.24 21.17
N LEU A 834 32.03 -22.75 20.19
CA LEU A 834 32.11 -23.18 18.79
C LEU A 834 33.06 -22.28 17.99
N THR A 835 34.21 -22.82 17.58
CA THR A 835 35.29 -22.04 16.94
C THR A 835 35.34 -22.20 15.42
N GLU A 836 35.22 -23.43 14.91
CA GLU A 836 35.27 -23.71 13.47
C GLU A 836 34.19 -24.73 13.08
N MET A 837 33.58 -24.53 11.92
CA MET A 837 32.57 -25.43 11.36
C MET A 837 32.86 -25.60 9.87
N ARG A 838 33.04 -26.84 9.44
CA ARG A 838 33.48 -27.15 8.07
C ARG A 838 32.58 -28.18 7.42
N LYS A 839 32.19 -27.90 6.17
CA LYS A 839 31.52 -28.86 5.29
C LYS A 839 32.58 -29.64 4.52
N VAL A 840 32.78 -30.90 4.86
CA VAL A 840 33.77 -31.76 4.21
C VAL A 840 33.04 -32.72 3.27
N LYS A 841 33.42 -32.70 1.97
CA LYS A 841 32.91 -33.68 0.99
C LYS A 841 33.63 -35.01 1.19
N GLY A 842 32.87 -36.10 1.22
CA GLY A 842 33.47 -37.44 1.31
C GLY A 842 34.35 -37.74 0.09
N ASN A 843 35.49 -38.41 0.30
CA ASN A 843 36.37 -38.83 -0.79
C ASN A 843 35.70 -39.95 -1.61
N ARG A 844 35.67 -39.84 -2.94
CA ARG A 844 35.03 -40.81 -3.86
C ARG A 844 35.79 -42.15 -4.00
N LEU A 845 36.95 -42.29 -3.38
CA LEU A 845 37.88 -43.41 -3.62
C LEU A 845 37.72 -44.63 -2.67
N SER A 846 36.94 -44.53 -1.58
CA SER A 846 36.67 -45.69 -0.71
C SER A 846 35.33 -46.35 -1.04
N LYS A 847 35.33 -47.25 -2.04
CA LYS A 847 34.13 -47.97 -2.52
C LYS A 847 33.55 -49.02 -1.53
N LEU A 848 34.08 -49.17 -0.31
CA LEU A 848 33.64 -50.20 0.64
C LEU A 848 32.87 -49.68 1.86
N PHE A 849 32.87 -48.37 2.11
CA PHE A 849 31.98 -47.72 3.08
C PHE A 849 31.52 -46.40 2.47
N ALA A 850 30.20 -46.17 2.46
CA ALA A 850 29.57 -45.04 1.80
C ALA A 850 30.32 -43.72 2.08
N SER A 851 30.86 -43.10 1.03
CA SER A 851 31.44 -41.76 1.08
C SER A 851 30.34 -40.78 1.48
N ARG A 852 30.27 -40.49 2.78
CA ARG A 852 29.23 -39.67 3.38
C ARG A 852 29.79 -38.28 3.61
N ASP A 853 29.09 -37.29 3.09
CA ASP A 853 29.33 -35.89 3.39
C ASP A 853 29.32 -35.66 4.91
N GLN A 854 30.29 -34.87 5.39
CA GLN A 854 30.54 -34.67 6.80
C GLN A 854 30.38 -33.20 7.19
N LEU A 855 29.91 -32.98 8.41
CA LEU A 855 29.91 -31.70 9.10
C LEU A 855 30.88 -31.82 10.28
N GLU A 856 31.98 -31.09 10.23
CA GLU A 856 32.99 -31.03 11.28
C GLU A 856 32.72 -29.78 12.13
N ILE A 857 32.58 -29.96 13.44
CA ILE A 857 32.41 -28.88 14.42
C ILE A 857 33.63 -28.92 15.36
N THR A 858 34.35 -27.83 15.48
CA THR A 858 35.52 -27.70 16.37
C THR A 858 35.14 -26.82 17.55
N SER A 859 35.49 -27.28 18.76
CA SER A 859 35.30 -26.53 19.99
C SER A 859 36.56 -25.76 20.39
N THR A 860 36.43 -24.76 21.27
CA THR A 860 37.51 -24.00 21.92
C THR A 860 38.59 -24.89 22.53
N ASP A 861 38.23 -26.06 23.05
CA ASP A 861 39.13 -27.08 23.59
C ASP A 861 39.96 -27.82 22.51
N GLY A 862 39.80 -27.48 21.23
CA GLY A 862 40.45 -28.14 20.09
C GLY A 862 39.85 -29.49 19.72
N ARG A 863 38.78 -29.93 20.40
CA ARG A 863 38.06 -31.17 20.09
C ARG A 863 37.25 -31.01 18.80
N LYS A 864 37.34 -32.01 17.93
CA LYS A 864 36.65 -32.07 16.64
C LYS A 864 35.55 -33.12 16.66
N TYR A 865 34.32 -32.67 16.40
CA TYR A 865 33.13 -33.49 16.32
C TYR A 865 32.75 -33.69 14.86
N CYS A 866 33.07 -34.87 14.31
CA CYS A 866 32.79 -35.19 12.92
C CYS A 866 31.47 -35.95 12.79
N VAL A 867 30.45 -35.28 12.28
CA VAL A 867 29.11 -35.85 12.07
C VAL A 867 28.94 -36.21 10.60
N GLN A 868 28.46 -37.43 10.30
CA GLN A 868 28.43 -37.99 8.95
C GLN A 868 27.02 -38.45 8.55
N GLY A 869 26.79 -38.62 7.24
CA GLY A 869 25.58 -39.25 6.72
C GLY A 869 24.32 -38.39 6.86
N MET A 870 24.49 -37.07 6.87
CA MET A 870 23.40 -36.10 6.95
C MET A 870 22.83 -35.86 5.56
N GLN A 871 21.55 -36.18 5.35
CA GLN A 871 20.83 -35.83 4.11
C GLN A 871 20.64 -34.31 3.99
N GLU A 872 20.48 -33.62 5.11
CA GLU A 872 20.21 -32.18 5.22
C GLU A 872 21.42 -31.43 5.81
N ARG A 873 22.64 -31.78 5.38
CA ARG A 873 23.88 -31.17 5.91
C ARG A 873 23.87 -29.65 5.82
N ASP A 874 23.44 -29.11 4.68
CA ASP A 874 23.50 -27.68 4.43
C ASP A 874 22.42 -26.92 5.22
N GLU A 875 21.27 -27.53 5.45
CA GLU A 875 20.23 -26.97 6.33
C GLU A 875 20.66 -26.99 7.80
N ALA A 876 21.33 -28.05 8.24
CA ALA A 876 21.89 -28.12 9.58
C ALA A 876 22.98 -27.06 9.80
N PHE A 877 23.88 -26.90 8.82
CA PHE A 877 24.89 -25.84 8.84
C PHE A 877 24.25 -24.45 8.92
N ASN A 878 23.24 -24.18 8.09
CA ASN A 878 22.53 -22.90 8.09
C ASN A 878 21.77 -22.67 9.41
N ALA A 879 21.15 -23.70 9.98
CA ALA A 879 20.46 -23.60 11.26
C ALA A 879 21.44 -23.27 12.39
N ILE A 880 22.60 -23.93 12.47
CA ILE A 880 23.62 -23.63 13.49
C ILE A 880 24.12 -22.20 13.35
N ILE A 881 24.35 -21.71 12.13
CA ILE A 881 24.74 -20.31 11.89
C ILE A 881 23.63 -19.32 12.31
N ALA A 882 22.38 -19.65 11.98
CA ALA A 882 21.24 -18.79 12.27
C ALA A 882 21.01 -18.62 13.78
N PHE A 883 21.14 -19.71 14.57
CA PHE A 883 20.88 -19.69 16.01
C PHE A 883 22.11 -19.32 16.88
N SER A 884 23.34 -19.49 16.39
CA SER A 884 24.55 -19.22 17.18
C SER A 884 24.90 -17.73 17.37
N GLY A 885 24.41 -16.83 16.51
CA GLY A 885 24.73 -15.40 16.58
C GLY A 885 26.18 -15.01 16.24
N LEU A 886 27.11 -15.97 16.23
CA LEU A 886 28.54 -15.78 15.92
C LEU A 886 28.76 -15.20 14.53
N GLN A 887 29.57 -14.14 14.38
CA GLN A 887 30.00 -13.61 13.08
C GLN A 887 30.95 -14.59 12.37
N TRP A 888 30.39 -15.45 11.51
CA TRP A 888 31.18 -16.39 10.71
C TRP A 888 31.82 -15.69 9.52
N GLN A 889 33.15 -15.57 9.54
CA GLN A 889 33.92 -15.33 8.32
C GLN A 889 33.97 -16.63 7.53
N SER A 890 33.35 -16.67 6.35
CA SER A 890 33.50 -17.77 5.41
C SER A 890 34.96 -17.85 4.93
N LEU A 891 35.79 -18.59 5.65
CA LEU A 891 37.13 -18.95 5.20
C LEU A 891 37.00 -20.06 4.15
N GLN A 892 36.70 -19.70 2.91
CA GLN A 892 37.21 -20.48 1.79
C GLN A 892 38.71 -20.21 1.67
N ILE A 893 39.51 -20.87 2.51
CA ILE A 893 40.93 -21.02 2.20
C ILE A 893 40.97 -21.94 0.98
N ARG A 894 41.35 -21.36 -0.17
CA ARG A 894 41.71 -22.10 -1.38
C ARG A 894 42.67 -23.20 -0.94
N GLN A 895 42.36 -24.46 -1.27
CA GLN A 895 43.27 -25.58 -1.03
C GLN A 895 44.67 -25.15 -1.47
N SER A 896 45.63 -25.11 -0.54
CA SER A 896 47.04 -25.10 -0.91
C SER A 896 47.27 -26.43 -1.62
N SER A 897 47.25 -26.38 -2.95
CA SER A 897 47.80 -27.42 -3.78
C SER A 897 49.20 -27.70 -3.26
N ASP A 898 49.45 -28.97 -2.97
CA ASP A 898 50.73 -29.63 -2.87
C ASP A 898 51.93 -28.75 -3.26
N ALA A 899 52.65 -28.28 -2.24
CA ALA A 899 54.09 -28.17 -2.33
C ALA A 899 54.65 -29.30 -1.46
N GLN A 900 54.82 -30.46 -2.10
CA GLN A 900 55.69 -31.52 -1.64
C GLN A 900 57.06 -30.92 -1.28
N GLY A 901 57.51 -31.22 -0.06
CA GLY A 901 58.76 -31.95 0.10
C GLY A 901 58.47 -33.44 -0.04
#